data_AF-A0A1X7JQC1-F1
#
_entry.id   AF-A0A1X7JQC1-F1
#
_cell.length_a   1.000
_cell.length_b   1.000
_cell.length_c   1.000
_cell.angle_alpha   90.00
_cell.angle_beta   90.00
_cell.angle_gamma   90.00
#
_symmetry.space_group_name_H-M   'P 1'
#
loop_
_entity.id
_entity.type
_entity.pdbx_description
1 polymer ?
#
loop_
_entity_poly.entity_id
_entity_poly.type
_entity_poly.pdbx_seq_one_letter_code
_entity_poly.pdbx_strand_id
1 'polypeptide(L)'
;MTELVKSYLDHAKGQDPISPWACLAPLGWLTSAVVRVRNWAFDRGIRKSQEPPLPVISVGNITLGGTNKTPFVEMVTKGLLSKGLTAGIVSRGYGGSTDDPVVFRSGRARRDKVGDEPLLLSNRLPSVFVAVSRDRLGDIKALKAKGVQIVVADDGFQHRKLGRDVDIVLVDAACPFGNGRLAPGGILREPLSSLKRAHIIVITKVDQVSPKSLAELESRLLRIVPSPRLFRSYLRIKKWCTWDGRTFREIPMPQGKKVVAFSAIGSPQSFMESLKEQQVSVIEEVRFKDHHRYGPNDLASVTALARSSGAEGVVCTEKDVYNLPPRWVPPFPLLVPFLETEVDEEGRFWDLMTDTLRPHIVVASNGYGEDAMASLLAQKLASRLPNSQITGFPLVGKGEQYAQRSIPVAPALSVTPTGGVVKYRFSDLVTDIKSGLLGHIKRQYRVWDHMKGHIRTPICVGDVYLFLHALWGQGLSPVLVATAKTTYLHGHWRAERYLLRSRARLVWTRDGETAWELRSSKVPARFDGNPIMDLVGDNRSGGFRWPDGKRVLILPGSRDRAYCDFRLLLDSVLLMAQKDRCSFVAVMAPTLDLKRLVEGCPGWKEMDGTMVHLDTSVVVSLYTGPVADAAEGAQVLIGLGGTANQVCAGLGVPVVSILEKGKLVQQKLLGSAELLVPPTAQDLAQAALTVLSDPVLAENMAKAGRARLGRSGALDQVVRYGEVELGWGVRDLVYRRLKSARREEKGEKL
;
A
#
# COMPACT_ATOMS: atom_id res chain seq x y z
N MET A 1 -44.74 -3.01 -1.32
CA MET A 1 -44.01 -1.73 -1.19
C MET A 1 -45.09 -0.67 -1.04
N THR A 2 -45.05 0.21 -0.04
CA THR A 2 -46.10 1.23 0.12
C THR A 2 -46.04 2.24 -1.03
N GLU A 3 -47.17 2.82 -1.43
CA GLU A 3 -47.23 3.81 -2.53
C GLU A 3 -46.29 5.01 -2.29
N LEU A 4 -46.14 5.42 -1.03
CA LEU A 4 -45.17 6.43 -0.60
C LEU A 4 -43.72 6.08 -0.97
N VAL A 5 -43.29 4.83 -0.73
CA VAL A 5 -41.93 4.38 -1.05
C VAL A 5 -41.73 4.31 -2.56
N LYS A 6 -42.76 3.90 -3.31
CA LYS A 6 -42.72 3.90 -4.77
C LYS A 6 -42.57 5.32 -5.32
N SER A 7 -43.44 6.25 -4.88
CA SER A 7 -43.38 7.66 -5.25
C SER A 7 -42.01 8.30 -4.94
N TYR A 8 -41.45 8.01 -3.76
CA TYR A 8 -40.11 8.47 -3.40
C TYR A 8 -39.03 7.91 -4.33
N LEU A 9 -39.07 6.61 -4.63
CA LEU A 9 -38.09 5.96 -5.51
C LEU A 9 -38.18 6.49 -6.94
N ASP A 10 -39.38 6.75 -7.45
CA ASP A 10 -39.60 7.29 -8.80
C ASP A 10 -38.99 8.71 -8.90
N HIS A 11 -39.19 9.56 -7.89
CA HIS A 11 -38.51 10.86 -7.80
C HIS A 11 -36.98 10.72 -7.70
N ALA A 12 -36.49 9.84 -6.82
CA ALA A 12 -35.06 9.65 -6.59
C ALA A 12 -34.34 9.11 -7.85
N LYS A 13 -35.02 8.24 -8.61
CA LYS A 13 -34.57 7.73 -9.92
C LYS A 13 -34.70 8.76 -11.05
N GLY A 14 -35.31 9.92 -10.80
CA GLY A 14 -35.51 10.97 -11.79
C GLY A 14 -36.60 10.65 -12.82
N GLN A 15 -37.51 9.74 -12.51
CA GLN A 15 -38.66 9.39 -13.34
C GLN A 15 -39.82 10.37 -13.15
N ASP A 16 -39.87 11.06 -12.00
CA ASP A 16 -40.86 12.10 -11.69
C ASP A 16 -40.16 13.45 -11.39
N PRO A 17 -40.18 14.41 -12.34
CA PRO A 17 -39.57 15.72 -12.16
C PRO A 17 -40.29 16.61 -11.15
N ILE A 18 -41.61 16.43 -10.98
CA ILE A 18 -42.46 17.30 -10.15
C ILE A 18 -43.04 16.45 -9.02
N SER A 19 -42.25 16.32 -7.95
CA SER A 19 -42.58 15.45 -6.82
C SER A 19 -42.47 16.18 -5.48
N PRO A 20 -43.36 15.93 -4.51
CA PRO A 20 -43.26 16.53 -3.17
C PRO A 20 -41.93 16.19 -2.47
N TRP A 21 -41.30 15.07 -2.84
CA TRP A 21 -39.99 14.64 -2.36
C TRP A 21 -38.83 15.57 -2.74
N ALA A 22 -39.05 16.55 -3.64
CA ALA A 22 -38.08 17.60 -3.92
C ALA A 22 -37.65 18.38 -2.67
N CYS A 23 -38.49 18.40 -1.62
CA CYS A 23 -38.16 18.96 -0.31
C CYS A 23 -36.94 18.28 0.38
N LEU A 24 -36.57 17.07 -0.05
CA LEU A 24 -35.38 16.35 0.45
C LEU A 24 -34.07 16.81 -0.21
N ALA A 25 -34.11 17.71 -1.19
CA ALA A 25 -32.91 18.20 -1.87
C ALA A 25 -31.87 18.83 -0.93
N PRO A 26 -32.23 19.69 0.05
CA PRO A 26 -31.28 20.24 1.02
C PRO A 26 -30.57 19.16 1.84
N LEU A 27 -31.28 18.09 2.22
CA LEU A 27 -30.69 16.93 2.92
C LEU A 27 -29.70 16.17 2.03
N GLY A 28 -29.98 16.07 0.73
CA GLY A 28 -29.04 15.54 -0.26
C GLY A 28 -27.77 16.39 -0.40
N TRP A 29 -27.89 17.72 -0.35
CA TRP A 29 -26.73 18.64 -0.37
C TRP A 29 -25.89 18.53 0.90
N LEU A 30 -26.53 18.47 2.06
CA LEU A 30 -25.85 18.25 3.34
C LEU A 30 -25.09 16.93 3.33
N THR A 31 -25.73 15.85 2.86
CA THR A 31 -25.09 14.53 2.73
C THR A 31 -23.90 14.58 1.77
N SER A 32 -24.03 15.30 0.65
CA SER A 32 -22.92 15.54 -0.29
C SER A 32 -21.74 16.24 0.37
N ALA A 33 -21.97 17.30 1.16
CA ALA A 33 -20.92 17.99 1.90
C ALA A 33 -20.23 17.05 2.90
N VAL A 34 -21.01 16.30 3.70
CA VAL A 34 -20.48 15.34 4.68
C VAL A 34 -19.65 14.24 4.00
N VAL A 35 -20.13 13.68 2.89
CA VAL A 35 -19.41 12.64 2.14
C VAL A 35 -18.13 13.19 1.51
N ARG A 36 -18.14 14.41 0.96
CA ARG A 36 -16.93 15.06 0.43
C ARG A 36 -15.89 15.28 1.51
N VAL A 37 -16.28 15.81 2.68
CA VAL A 37 -15.38 16.01 3.83
C VAL A 37 -14.83 14.67 4.32
N ARG A 38 -15.68 13.65 4.43
CA ARG A 38 -15.25 12.28 4.77
C ARG A 38 -14.22 11.76 3.77
N ASN A 39 -14.46 11.89 2.48
CA ASN A 39 -13.57 11.38 1.44
C ASN A 39 -12.23 12.12 1.46
N TRP A 40 -12.27 13.45 1.55
CA TRP A 40 -11.07 14.26 1.72
C TRP A 40 -10.26 13.87 2.96
N ALA A 41 -10.94 13.59 4.09
CA ALA A 41 -10.26 13.15 5.31
C ALA A 41 -9.54 11.80 5.13
N PHE A 42 -10.09 10.87 4.34
CA PHE A 42 -9.36 9.64 3.97
C PHE A 42 -8.21 9.94 2.99
N ASP A 43 -8.43 10.80 1.99
CA ASP A 43 -7.42 11.17 0.99
C ASP A 43 -6.19 11.86 1.60
N ARG A 44 -6.35 12.51 2.76
CA ARG A 44 -5.29 13.21 3.50
C ARG A 44 -4.81 12.47 4.76
N GLY A 45 -5.24 11.23 4.95
CA GLY A 45 -4.81 10.41 6.09
C GLY A 45 -5.31 10.90 7.45
N ILE A 46 -6.29 11.83 7.49
CA ILE A 46 -7.05 12.27 8.67
C ILE A 46 -8.06 11.22 9.11
N ARG A 47 -8.48 10.30 8.23
CA ARG A 47 -9.12 9.04 8.64
C ARG A 47 -8.24 7.87 8.26
N LYS A 48 -8.10 6.92 9.18
CA LYS A 48 -7.20 5.78 9.02
C LYS A 48 -7.75 4.81 7.97
N SER A 49 -6.92 4.52 6.99
CA SER A 49 -7.09 3.38 6.07
C SER A 49 -5.96 2.39 6.34
N GLN A 50 -6.28 1.09 6.39
CA GLN A 50 -5.32 0.04 6.69
C GLN A 50 -5.19 -0.92 5.53
N GLU A 51 -3.96 -1.15 5.10
CA GLU A 51 -3.64 -2.21 4.15
C GLU A 51 -3.90 -3.59 4.79
N PRO A 52 -4.74 -4.44 4.16
CA PRO A 52 -5.02 -5.79 4.63
C PRO A 52 -3.84 -6.76 4.34
N PRO A 53 -3.74 -7.87 5.10
CA PRO A 53 -2.65 -8.84 4.95
C PRO A 53 -2.77 -9.75 3.71
N LEU A 54 -3.81 -9.57 2.89
CA LEU A 54 -4.05 -10.23 1.60
C LEU A 54 -4.45 -9.18 0.55
N PRO A 55 -4.17 -9.39 -0.75
CA PRO A 55 -4.71 -8.55 -1.81
C PRO A 55 -6.24 -8.56 -1.82
N VAL A 56 -6.85 -7.38 -2.02
CA VAL A 56 -8.30 -7.20 -2.05
C VAL A 56 -8.76 -6.55 -3.35
N ILE A 57 -9.70 -7.21 -4.03
CA ILE A 57 -10.49 -6.66 -5.15
C ILE A 57 -11.85 -6.25 -4.61
N SER A 58 -12.15 -4.96 -4.60
CA SER A 58 -13.46 -4.44 -4.22
C SER A 58 -14.38 -4.42 -5.43
N VAL A 59 -15.57 -5.01 -5.30
CA VAL A 59 -16.69 -4.81 -6.22
C VAL A 59 -17.73 -3.97 -5.49
N GLY A 60 -18.09 -2.81 -6.05
CA GLY A 60 -19.09 -1.93 -5.43
C GLY A 60 -19.81 -1.08 -6.45
N ASN A 61 -20.62 -0.13 -5.97
CA ASN A 61 -21.35 0.81 -6.82
C ASN A 61 -21.43 2.19 -6.13
N ILE A 62 -21.97 3.19 -6.82
CA ILE A 62 -22.19 4.53 -6.25
C ILE A 62 -23.66 4.89 -6.05
N THR A 63 -24.60 3.99 -6.34
CA THR A 63 -26.05 4.21 -6.23
C THR A 63 -26.70 3.29 -5.19
N LEU A 64 -27.89 3.63 -4.74
CA LEU A 64 -28.80 2.73 -4.04
C LEU A 64 -29.56 1.91 -5.10
N GLY A 65 -29.68 0.60 -4.87
CA GLY A 65 -30.35 -0.33 -5.79
C GLY A 65 -29.46 -1.48 -6.27
N GLY A 66 -30.07 -2.39 -7.02
CA GLY A 66 -29.42 -3.58 -7.57
C GLY A 66 -28.61 -3.27 -8.83
N THR A 67 -27.28 -3.28 -8.72
CA THR A 67 -26.34 -3.05 -9.84
C THR A 67 -25.63 -4.33 -10.27
N ASN A 68 -26.29 -5.49 -10.17
CA ASN A 68 -25.73 -6.81 -10.51
C ASN A 68 -24.38 -7.14 -9.81
N LYS A 69 -24.19 -6.68 -8.56
CA LYS A 69 -22.95 -6.93 -7.79
C LYS A 69 -22.69 -8.41 -7.54
N THR A 70 -23.68 -9.15 -7.03
CA THR A 70 -23.52 -10.55 -6.63
C THR A 70 -23.08 -11.45 -7.80
N PRO A 71 -23.71 -11.39 -9.00
CA PRO A 71 -23.21 -12.10 -10.17
C PRO A 71 -21.80 -11.68 -10.62
N PHE A 72 -21.47 -10.38 -10.51
CA PHE A 72 -20.15 -9.88 -10.89
C PHE A 72 -19.04 -10.37 -9.92
N VAL A 73 -19.33 -10.38 -8.60
CA VAL A 73 -18.44 -10.95 -7.57
C VAL A 73 -18.15 -12.42 -7.87
N GLU A 74 -19.18 -13.18 -8.25
CA GLU A 74 -19.04 -14.58 -8.63
C GLU A 74 -18.12 -14.73 -9.87
N MET A 75 -18.35 -13.96 -10.92
CA MET A 75 -17.55 -13.99 -12.15
C MET A 75 -16.06 -13.72 -11.86
N VAL A 76 -15.75 -12.64 -11.13
CA VAL A 76 -14.37 -12.33 -10.73
C VAL A 76 -13.78 -13.47 -9.91
N THR A 77 -14.53 -14.02 -8.96
CA THR A 77 -14.04 -15.12 -8.12
C THR A 77 -13.76 -16.38 -8.95
N LYS A 78 -14.66 -16.78 -9.85
CA LYS A 78 -14.47 -17.92 -10.76
C LYS A 78 -13.23 -17.74 -11.64
N GLY A 79 -13.02 -16.56 -12.21
CA GLY A 79 -11.84 -16.29 -13.04
C GLY A 79 -10.52 -16.30 -12.27
N LEU A 80 -10.52 -15.92 -10.99
CA LEU A 80 -9.34 -16.09 -10.12
C LEU A 80 -9.06 -17.57 -9.83
N LEU A 81 -10.11 -18.37 -9.58
CA LEU A 81 -9.97 -19.82 -9.35
C LEU A 81 -9.44 -20.53 -10.60
N SER A 82 -9.94 -20.18 -11.80
CA SER A 82 -9.46 -20.79 -13.06
C SER A 82 -7.99 -20.46 -13.34
N LYS A 83 -7.49 -19.33 -12.85
CA LYS A 83 -6.07 -18.92 -12.89
C LYS A 83 -5.24 -19.52 -11.74
N GLY A 84 -5.74 -20.53 -11.04
CA GLY A 84 -5.00 -21.29 -10.03
C GLY A 84 -4.77 -20.56 -8.70
N LEU A 85 -5.57 -19.52 -8.41
CA LEU A 85 -5.53 -18.81 -7.13
C LEU A 85 -6.56 -19.37 -6.15
N THR A 86 -6.25 -19.33 -4.86
CA THR A 86 -7.24 -19.60 -3.81
C THR A 86 -7.92 -18.29 -3.41
N ALA A 87 -9.11 -18.06 -3.94
CA ALA A 87 -9.90 -16.86 -3.66
C ALA A 87 -10.84 -17.04 -2.44
N GLY A 88 -11.12 -15.95 -1.74
CA GLY A 88 -12.13 -15.86 -0.68
C GLY A 88 -13.02 -14.64 -0.87
N ILE A 89 -14.20 -14.64 -0.26
CA ILE A 89 -15.17 -13.54 -0.38
C ILE A 89 -15.41 -12.91 0.99
N VAL A 90 -15.44 -11.58 1.04
CA VAL A 90 -15.93 -10.85 2.23
C VAL A 90 -17.18 -10.07 1.87
N SER A 91 -18.28 -10.27 2.61
CA SER A 91 -19.55 -9.58 2.37
C SER A 91 -20.23 -9.18 3.68
N ARG A 92 -21.04 -8.11 3.66
CA ARG A 92 -21.43 -7.39 4.89
C ARG A 92 -22.54 -8.13 5.62
N GLY A 93 -23.24 -9.01 4.90
CA GLY A 93 -24.51 -9.58 5.29
C GLY A 93 -25.56 -8.47 5.37
N TYR A 94 -26.35 -8.27 4.32
CA TYR A 94 -27.50 -7.36 4.41
C TYR A 94 -28.48 -7.94 5.44
N GLY A 95 -28.63 -7.26 6.59
CA GLY A 95 -29.40 -7.76 7.74
C GLY A 95 -28.61 -8.59 8.77
N GLY A 96 -27.32 -8.87 8.53
CA GLY A 96 -26.46 -9.61 9.46
C GLY A 96 -25.94 -8.74 10.61
N SER A 97 -25.92 -9.29 11.83
CA SER A 97 -25.66 -8.56 13.08
C SER A 97 -24.33 -8.89 13.77
N THR A 98 -23.49 -9.75 13.20
CA THR A 98 -22.29 -10.26 13.89
C THR A 98 -21.13 -9.26 13.85
N ASP A 99 -20.60 -8.95 15.03
CA ASP A 99 -19.35 -8.19 15.17
C ASP A 99 -18.12 -9.07 14.88
N ASP A 100 -18.19 -10.36 15.24
CA ASP A 100 -17.13 -11.33 14.97
C ASP A 100 -17.26 -11.97 13.56
N PRO A 101 -16.12 -12.28 12.90
CA PRO A 101 -16.08 -12.98 11.62
C PRO A 101 -16.75 -14.36 11.65
N VAL A 102 -17.79 -14.54 10.83
CA VAL A 102 -18.36 -15.87 10.54
C VAL A 102 -17.79 -16.36 9.21
N VAL A 103 -16.91 -17.37 9.27
CA VAL A 103 -16.30 -17.99 8.07
C VAL A 103 -17.00 -19.30 7.73
N PHE A 104 -17.48 -19.44 6.51
CA PHE A 104 -18.20 -20.62 6.04
C PHE A 104 -17.95 -20.90 4.55
N ARG A 105 -18.38 -22.08 4.08
CA ARG A 105 -18.34 -22.48 2.67
C ARG A 105 -19.47 -23.45 2.36
N SER A 106 -19.77 -23.67 1.08
CA SER A 106 -20.78 -24.64 0.62
C SER A 106 -22.17 -24.42 1.25
N GLY A 107 -22.55 -23.15 1.48
CA GLY A 107 -23.83 -22.80 2.07
C GLY A 107 -24.04 -23.23 3.53
N ARG A 108 -22.99 -23.70 4.22
CA ARG A 108 -23.09 -24.22 5.60
C ARG A 108 -23.06 -23.10 6.64
N ALA A 109 -24.05 -22.22 6.60
CA ALA A 109 -24.25 -21.17 7.59
C ALA A 109 -25.74 -20.86 7.79
N ARG A 110 -26.09 -20.34 8.98
CA ARG A 110 -27.46 -19.90 9.22
C ARG A 110 -27.71 -18.57 8.54
N ARG A 111 -28.73 -18.53 7.66
CA ARG A 111 -29.13 -17.35 6.87
C ARG A 111 -29.40 -16.10 7.73
N ASP A 112 -30.00 -16.26 8.90
CA ASP A 112 -30.28 -15.16 9.84
C ASP A 112 -29.01 -14.48 10.37
N LYS A 113 -27.88 -15.18 10.38
CA LYS A 113 -26.59 -14.61 10.78
C LYS A 113 -25.82 -13.99 9.62
N VAL A 114 -25.80 -14.65 8.46
CA VAL A 114 -24.91 -14.28 7.34
C VAL A 114 -25.59 -13.49 6.22
N GLY A 115 -26.93 -13.50 6.15
CA GLY A 115 -27.72 -12.89 5.09
C GLY A 115 -27.88 -13.76 3.84
N ASP A 116 -28.77 -13.33 2.94
CA ASP A 116 -29.16 -14.09 1.74
C ASP A 116 -28.05 -14.13 0.68
N GLU A 117 -27.45 -12.98 0.36
CA GLU A 117 -26.47 -12.86 -0.72
C GLU A 117 -25.16 -13.63 -0.44
N PRO A 118 -24.56 -13.56 0.77
CA PRO A 118 -23.36 -14.34 1.08
C PRO A 118 -23.63 -15.85 1.06
N LEU A 119 -24.84 -16.27 1.45
CA LEU A 119 -25.26 -17.67 1.41
C LEU A 119 -25.40 -18.17 -0.03
N LEU A 120 -26.02 -17.37 -0.91
CA LEU A 120 -26.12 -17.63 -2.34
C LEU A 120 -24.72 -17.82 -2.97
N LEU A 121 -23.81 -16.87 -2.74
CA LEU A 121 -22.43 -16.95 -3.25
C LEU A 121 -21.72 -18.21 -2.76
N SER A 122 -21.88 -18.57 -1.49
CA SER A 122 -21.28 -19.77 -0.90
C SER A 122 -21.82 -21.08 -1.50
N ASN A 123 -23.09 -21.10 -1.92
CA ASN A 123 -23.68 -22.26 -2.61
C ASN A 123 -23.19 -22.37 -4.06
N ARG A 124 -23.14 -21.26 -4.79
CA ARG A 124 -22.62 -21.24 -6.17
C ARG A 124 -21.12 -21.54 -6.25
N LEU A 125 -20.38 -21.20 -5.21
CA LEU A 125 -18.93 -21.37 -5.11
C LEU A 125 -18.58 -22.28 -3.92
N PRO A 126 -18.88 -23.58 -3.98
CA PRO A 126 -18.79 -24.47 -2.83
C PRO A 126 -17.36 -24.64 -2.28
N SER A 127 -16.34 -24.42 -3.11
CA SER A 127 -14.92 -24.46 -2.73
C SER A 127 -14.40 -23.16 -2.09
N VAL A 128 -15.16 -22.06 -2.18
CA VAL A 128 -14.73 -20.72 -1.74
C VAL A 128 -15.17 -20.47 -0.30
N PHE A 129 -14.25 -19.96 0.52
CA PHE A 129 -14.57 -19.46 1.84
C PHE A 129 -15.19 -18.06 1.75
N VAL A 130 -16.32 -17.88 2.43
CA VAL A 130 -17.03 -16.61 2.59
C VAL A 130 -16.94 -16.19 4.06
N ALA A 131 -16.56 -14.94 4.30
CA ALA A 131 -16.52 -14.35 5.64
C ALA A 131 -17.47 -13.14 5.72
N VAL A 132 -18.22 -13.07 6.83
CA VAL A 132 -19.21 -12.02 7.08
C VAL A 132 -19.04 -11.46 8.49
N SER A 133 -18.74 -10.17 8.57
CA SER A 133 -18.88 -9.36 9.79
C SER A 133 -18.87 -7.85 9.47
N ARG A 134 -19.01 -7.03 10.52
CA ARG A 134 -18.74 -5.58 10.45
C ARG A 134 -17.24 -5.27 10.35
N ASP A 135 -16.35 -6.13 10.86
CA ASP A 135 -14.90 -5.97 10.79
C ASP A 135 -14.31 -6.70 9.57
N ARG A 136 -14.24 -5.97 8.45
CA ARG A 136 -13.63 -6.46 7.20
C ARG A 136 -12.18 -6.91 7.35
N LEU A 137 -11.41 -6.26 8.22
CA LEU A 137 -10.01 -6.62 8.41
C LEU A 137 -9.91 -7.93 9.19
N GLY A 138 -10.79 -8.14 10.17
CA GLY A 138 -11.00 -9.41 10.87
C GLY A 138 -11.38 -10.53 9.91
N ASP A 139 -12.36 -10.30 9.02
CA ASP A 139 -12.77 -11.26 7.98
C ASP A 139 -11.58 -11.71 7.12
N ILE A 140 -10.78 -10.77 6.63
CA ILE A 140 -9.63 -11.07 5.77
C ILE A 140 -8.55 -11.85 6.52
N LYS A 141 -8.29 -11.52 7.79
CA LYS A 141 -7.36 -12.29 8.64
C LYS A 141 -7.84 -13.73 8.84
N ALA A 142 -9.14 -13.91 9.08
CA ALA A 142 -9.73 -15.23 9.24
C ALA A 142 -9.65 -16.04 7.93
N LEU A 143 -9.84 -15.41 6.77
CA LEU A 143 -9.65 -16.04 5.45
C LEU A 143 -8.18 -16.39 5.19
N LYS A 144 -7.23 -15.52 5.54
CA LYS A 144 -5.77 -15.81 5.45
C LYS A 144 -5.41 -17.09 6.22
N ALA A 145 -5.97 -17.27 7.42
CA ALA A 145 -5.77 -18.47 8.23
C ALA A 145 -6.36 -19.76 7.59
N LYS A 146 -7.25 -19.63 6.59
CA LYS A 146 -7.78 -20.75 5.79
C LYS A 146 -7.02 -21.00 4.49
N GLY A 147 -5.88 -20.32 4.28
CA GLY A 147 -5.05 -20.48 3.08
C GLY A 147 -5.52 -19.65 1.87
N VAL A 148 -6.47 -18.71 2.06
CA VAL A 148 -6.88 -17.79 1.01
C VAL A 148 -5.72 -16.87 0.64
N GLN A 149 -5.52 -16.67 -0.67
CA GLN A 149 -4.44 -15.86 -1.23
C GLN A 149 -4.93 -14.50 -1.73
N ILE A 150 -6.19 -14.38 -2.15
CA ILE A 150 -6.79 -13.15 -2.66
C ILE A 150 -8.26 -13.05 -2.23
N VAL A 151 -8.73 -11.84 -1.93
CA VAL A 151 -10.09 -11.61 -1.46
C VAL A 151 -10.88 -10.75 -2.44
N VAL A 152 -12.12 -11.15 -2.73
CA VAL A 152 -13.12 -10.34 -3.42
C VAL A 152 -14.08 -9.75 -2.37
N ALA A 153 -14.08 -8.42 -2.23
CA ALA A 153 -14.90 -7.71 -1.29
C ALA A 153 -16.18 -7.20 -1.95
N ASP A 154 -17.31 -7.70 -1.48
CA ASP A 154 -18.64 -7.29 -1.89
C ASP A 154 -19.08 -6.00 -1.16
N ASP A 155 -19.58 -5.05 -1.94
CA ASP A 155 -19.92 -3.68 -1.57
C ASP A 155 -18.79 -2.89 -0.88
N GLY A 156 -17.57 -3.02 -1.41
CA GLY A 156 -16.37 -2.42 -0.80
C GLY A 156 -16.16 -0.93 -1.08
N PHE A 157 -16.91 -0.31 -2.01
CA PHE A 157 -16.56 1.03 -2.56
C PHE A 157 -16.51 2.17 -1.53
N GLN A 158 -17.48 2.18 -0.64
CA GLN A 158 -17.62 3.17 0.42
C GLN A 158 -16.74 2.82 1.64
N HIS A 159 -16.28 1.58 1.76
CA HIS A 159 -15.57 1.09 2.95
C HIS A 159 -14.07 1.45 2.94
N ARG A 160 -13.79 2.76 2.90
CA ARG A 160 -12.44 3.34 2.77
C ARG A 160 -11.48 3.07 3.94
N LYS A 161 -11.97 2.48 5.05
CA LYS A 161 -11.11 2.03 6.16
C LYS A 161 -10.25 0.83 5.76
N LEU A 162 -10.72 0.03 4.81
CA LEU A 162 -9.99 -1.07 4.21
C LEU A 162 -9.21 -0.56 2.99
N GLY A 163 -7.90 -0.75 2.99
CA GLY A 163 -7.07 -0.59 1.79
C GLY A 163 -7.43 -1.65 0.76
N ARG A 164 -7.47 -1.27 -0.52
CA ARG A 164 -7.82 -2.16 -1.63
C ARG A 164 -6.73 -2.11 -2.69
N ASP A 165 -6.54 -3.22 -3.39
CA ASP A 165 -5.57 -3.35 -4.48
C ASP A 165 -6.25 -3.00 -5.80
N VAL A 166 -7.50 -3.45 -6.00
CA VAL A 166 -8.32 -3.08 -7.15
C VAL A 166 -9.70 -2.61 -6.69
N ASP A 167 -10.21 -1.58 -7.34
CA ASP A 167 -11.56 -1.04 -7.13
C ASP A 167 -12.34 -1.12 -8.44
N ILE A 168 -13.28 -2.06 -8.49
CA ILE A 168 -14.24 -2.22 -9.57
C ILE A 168 -15.56 -1.58 -9.15
N VAL A 169 -16.04 -0.64 -9.96
CA VAL A 169 -17.29 0.08 -9.71
C VAL A 169 -18.30 -0.23 -10.80
N LEU A 170 -19.42 -0.81 -10.39
CA LEU A 170 -20.55 -1.10 -11.26
C LEU A 170 -21.46 0.13 -11.38
N VAL A 171 -21.82 0.46 -12.62
CA VAL A 171 -22.77 1.51 -12.98
C VAL A 171 -23.95 0.86 -13.70
N ASP A 172 -25.17 1.13 -13.24
CA ASP A 172 -26.39 0.59 -13.86
C ASP A 172 -26.77 1.42 -15.09
N ALA A 173 -26.81 0.84 -16.28
CA ALA A 173 -27.18 1.57 -17.49
C ALA A 173 -28.64 2.05 -17.46
N ALA A 174 -29.56 1.30 -16.85
CA ALA A 174 -30.99 1.59 -16.82
C ALA A 174 -31.33 2.75 -15.88
N CYS A 175 -30.56 2.93 -14.80
CA CYS A 175 -30.70 4.06 -13.89
C CYS A 175 -29.33 4.48 -13.31
N PRO A 176 -28.47 5.14 -14.11
CA PRO A 176 -27.07 5.31 -13.75
C PRO A 176 -26.87 6.23 -12.56
N PHE A 177 -27.56 7.36 -12.53
CA PHE A 177 -27.36 8.39 -11.51
C PHE A 177 -28.66 9.00 -10.95
N GLY A 178 -29.82 8.46 -11.35
CA GLY A 178 -31.15 8.97 -10.98
C GLY A 178 -31.28 10.47 -11.24
N ASN A 179 -31.84 11.20 -10.27
CA ASN A 179 -31.94 12.68 -10.31
C ASN A 179 -30.60 13.42 -10.04
N GLY A 180 -29.47 12.70 -9.94
CA GLY A 180 -28.14 13.27 -9.73
C GLY A 180 -27.82 13.72 -8.29
N ARG A 181 -28.72 13.47 -7.33
CA ARG A 181 -28.55 13.84 -5.92
C ARG A 181 -28.17 12.65 -5.05
N LEU A 182 -27.50 12.94 -3.93
CA LEU A 182 -27.22 11.93 -2.92
C LEU A 182 -28.46 11.62 -2.08
N ALA A 183 -28.54 10.39 -1.60
CA ALA A 183 -29.55 9.97 -0.64
C ALA A 183 -29.51 10.85 0.62
N PRO A 184 -30.67 11.24 1.20
CA PRO A 184 -32.02 10.85 0.80
C PRO A 184 -32.62 11.68 -0.36
N GLY A 185 -31.96 12.73 -0.86
CA GLY A 185 -32.48 13.57 -1.95
C GLY A 185 -32.45 12.92 -3.35
N GLY A 186 -31.84 11.74 -3.48
CA GLY A 186 -31.71 10.96 -4.72
C GLY A 186 -31.12 9.58 -4.43
N ILE A 187 -30.67 8.86 -5.47
CA ILE A 187 -30.13 7.50 -5.30
C ILE A 187 -28.62 7.43 -5.08
N LEU A 188 -27.85 8.51 -5.23
CA LEU A 188 -26.40 8.44 -5.11
C LEU A 188 -25.95 8.21 -3.65
N ARG A 189 -25.00 7.30 -3.44
CA ARG A 189 -24.30 7.07 -2.16
C ARG A 189 -23.07 7.95 -2.02
N GLU A 190 -22.44 8.29 -3.15
CA GLU A 190 -21.28 9.18 -3.23
C GLU A 190 -21.39 10.10 -4.46
N PRO A 191 -20.73 11.28 -4.47
CA PRO A 191 -20.68 12.13 -5.65
C PRO A 191 -19.96 11.44 -6.82
N LEU A 192 -20.32 11.80 -8.06
CA LEU A 192 -19.73 11.24 -9.29
C LEU A 192 -18.21 11.39 -9.37
N SER A 193 -17.65 12.46 -8.80
CA SER A 193 -16.19 12.65 -8.71
C SER A 193 -15.47 11.52 -7.97
N SER A 194 -16.19 10.74 -7.16
CA SER A 194 -15.63 9.58 -6.45
C SER A 194 -15.26 8.45 -7.40
N LEU A 195 -15.84 8.39 -8.61
CA LEU A 195 -15.48 7.42 -9.64
C LEU A 195 -14.01 7.54 -10.09
N LYS A 196 -13.35 8.69 -9.86
CA LYS A 196 -11.90 8.85 -10.09
C LYS A 196 -11.05 7.85 -9.27
N ARG A 197 -11.59 7.35 -8.15
CA ARG A 197 -10.94 6.32 -7.32
C ARG A 197 -11.04 4.92 -7.92
N ALA A 198 -11.94 4.69 -8.88
CA ALA A 198 -12.12 3.39 -9.51
C ALA A 198 -10.92 3.06 -10.40
N HIS A 199 -10.44 1.84 -10.26
CA HIS A 199 -9.46 1.26 -11.16
C HIS A 199 -10.15 0.74 -12.42
N ILE A 200 -11.36 0.20 -12.26
CA ILE A 200 -12.20 -0.32 -13.34
C ILE A 200 -13.63 0.14 -13.13
N ILE A 201 -14.28 0.61 -14.20
CA ILE A 201 -15.72 0.88 -14.24
C ILE A 201 -16.37 -0.12 -15.19
N VAL A 202 -17.43 -0.77 -14.72
CA VAL A 202 -18.21 -1.71 -15.54
C VAL A 202 -19.65 -1.21 -15.62
N ILE A 203 -20.13 -1.00 -16.84
CA ILE A 203 -21.53 -0.69 -17.09
C ILE A 203 -22.31 -2.01 -17.10
N THR A 204 -23.36 -2.08 -16.28
CA THR A 204 -24.23 -3.25 -16.11
C THR A 204 -25.59 -2.98 -16.74
N LYS A 205 -26.33 -4.03 -17.10
CA LYS A 205 -27.68 -3.94 -17.72
C LYS A 205 -27.69 -3.15 -19.03
N VAL A 206 -26.61 -3.26 -19.80
CA VAL A 206 -26.45 -2.56 -21.09
C VAL A 206 -27.46 -3.03 -22.14
N ASP A 207 -27.97 -4.25 -21.96
CA ASP A 207 -29.05 -4.90 -22.70
C ASP A 207 -30.44 -4.30 -22.45
N GLN A 208 -30.62 -3.52 -21.37
CA GLN A 208 -31.90 -2.96 -20.95
C GLN A 208 -32.11 -1.50 -21.40
N VAL A 209 -31.19 -0.97 -22.21
CA VAL A 209 -31.22 0.43 -22.65
C VAL A 209 -30.97 0.55 -24.14
N SER A 210 -31.44 1.67 -24.72
CA SER A 210 -31.16 1.97 -26.12
C SER A 210 -29.64 2.21 -26.35
N PRO A 211 -29.10 1.88 -27.54
CA PRO A 211 -27.71 2.17 -27.88
C PRO A 211 -27.32 3.65 -27.71
N LYS A 212 -28.28 4.56 -27.97
CA LYS A 212 -28.08 6.01 -27.78
C LYS A 212 -27.86 6.37 -26.31
N SER A 213 -28.72 5.87 -25.42
CA SER A 213 -28.60 6.12 -23.97
C SER A 213 -27.32 5.54 -23.40
N LEU A 214 -26.89 4.37 -23.89
CA LEU A 214 -25.61 3.77 -23.51
C LEU A 214 -24.42 4.65 -23.93
N ALA A 215 -24.39 5.11 -25.18
CA ALA A 215 -23.32 5.99 -25.68
C ALA A 215 -23.23 7.33 -24.93
N GLU A 216 -24.37 7.90 -24.52
CA GLU A 216 -24.43 9.10 -23.69
C GLU A 216 -23.84 8.85 -22.28
N LEU A 217 -24.15 7.70 -21.68
CA LEU A 217 -23.60 7.29 -20.39
C LEU A 217 -22.07 7.10 -20.47
N GLU A 218 -21.59 6.42 -21.50
CA GLU A 218 -20.17 6.22 -21.75
C GLU A 218 -19.44 7.54 -21.91
N SER A 219 -19.96 8.43 -22.75
CA SER A 219 -19.41 9.78 -22.95
C SER A 219 -19.31 10.57 -21.65
N ARG A 220 -20.30 10.42 -20.75
CA ARG A 220 -20.28 11.05 -19.43
C ARG A 220 -19.24 10.43 -18.49
N LEU A 221 -19.06 9.11 -18.52
CA LEU A 221 -18.06 8.40 -17.71
C LEU A 221 -16.64 8.68 -18.17
N LEU A 222 -16.40 8.78 -19.49
CA LEU A 222 -15.10 9.09 -20.10
C LEU A 222 -14.58 10.49 -19.77
N ARG A 223 -15.45 11.42 -19.36
CA ARG A 223 -15.05 12.73 -18.80
C ARG A 223 -14.47 12.61 -17.38
N ILE A 224 -14.67 11.49 -16.70
CA ILE A 224 -14.28 11.27 -15.30
C ILE A 224 -13.10 10.29 -15.22
N VAL A 225 -13.12 9.21 -16.00
CA VAL A 225 -12.10 8.17 -16.03
C VAL A 225 -11.58 7.95 -17.45
N PRO A 226 -10.31 7.53 -17.61
CA PRO A 226 -9.75 7.24 -18.92
C PRO A 226 -10.40 5.99 -19.55
N SER A 227 -10.49 5.98 -20.88
CA SER A 227 -11.13 4.91 -21.69
C SER A 227 -10.70 3.48 -21.34
N PRO A 228 -9.40 3.18 -21.11
CA PRO A 228 -8.97 1.82 -20.77
C PRO A 228 -9.61 1.24 -19.51
N ARG A 229 -10.20 2.06 -18.64
CA ARG A 229 -10.85 1.62 -17.40
C ARG A 229 -12.34 1.29 -17.58
N LEU A 230 -12.92 1.53 -18.76
CA LEU A 230 -14.35 1.35 -19.00
C LEU A 230 -14.62 0.02 -19.72
N PHE A 231 -15.62 -0.70 -19.23
CA PHE A 231 -16.08 -2.00 -19.74
C PHE A 231 -17.61 -2.08 -19.64
N ARG A 232 -18.19 -3.03 -20.35
CA ARG A 232 -19.61 -3.40 -20.31
C ARG A 232 -19.73 -4.82 -19.79
N SER A 233 -20.82 -5.10 -19.10
CA SER A 233 -21.15 -6.44 -18.65
C SER A 233 -22.55 -6.85 -19.07
N TYR A 234 -22.67 -8.13 -19.38
CA TYR A 234 -23.87 -8.78 -19.86
C TYR A 234 -24.24 -9.89 -18.90
N LEU A 235 -25.52 -10.02 -18.59
CA LEU A 235 -26.03 -11.14 -17.81
C LEU A 235 -26.66 -12.13 -18.79
N ARG A 236 -26.06 -13.31 -18.92
CA ARG A 236 -26.49 -14.32 -19.90
C ARG A 236 -26.95 -15.59 -19.20
N ILE A 237 -27.99 -16.23 -19.74
CA ILE A 237 -28.39 -17.57 -19.30
C ILE A 237 -27.40 -18.54 -19.92
N LYS A 238 -26.56 -19.16 -19.10
CA LYS A 238 -25.55 -20.11 -19.58
C LYS A 238 -26.05 -21.53 -19.61
N LYS A 239 -26.90 -21.89 -18.66
CA LYS A 239 -27.50 -23.21 -18.56
C LYS A 239 -28.87 -23.17 -17.92
N TRP A 240 -29.61 -24.23 -18.18
CA TRP A 240 -30.91 -24.49 -17.57
C TRP A 240 -30.79 -25.68 -16.64
N CYS A 241 -31.46 -25.60 -15.49
CA CYS A 241 -31.55 -26.72 -14.57
C CYS A 241 -33.00 -26.97 -14.19
N THR A 242 -33.28 -28.19 -13.75
CA THR A 242 -34.47 -28.50 -12.96
C THR A 242 -34.10 -28.68 -11.50
N TRP A 243 -34.99 -28.27 -10.60
CA TRP A 243 -34.86 -28.45 -9.16
C TRP A 243 -35.83 -29.51 -8.66
N ASP A 244 -35.34 -30.51 -7.92
CA ASP A 244 -36.16 -31.61 -7.40
C ASP A 244 -36.47 -31.51 -5.89
N GLY A 245 -36.17 -30.38 -5.27
CA GLY A 245 -36.27 -30.18 -3.82
C GLY A 245 -34.97 -30.41 -3.06
N ARG A 246 -33.94 -30.98 -3.70
CA ARG A 246 -32.63 -31.23 -3.08
C ARG A 246 -31.45 -30.79 -3.94
N THR A 247 -31.50 -31.05 -5.24
CA THR A 247 -30.38 -30.81 -6.16
C THR A 247 -30.83 -30.17 -7.46
N PHE A 248 -29.91 -29.46 -8.10
CA PHE A 248 -30.06 -28.99 -9.46
C PHE A 248 -29.58 -30.07 -10.42
N ARG A 249 -30.38 -30.38 -11.44
CA ARG A 249 -30.00 -31.23 -12.56
C ARG A 249 -30.04 -30.42 -13.85
N GLU A 250 -28.95 -30.41 -14.59
CA GLU A 250 -28.87 -29.68 -15.85
C GLU A 250 -29.81 -30.28 -16.90
N ILE A 251 -30.45 -29.40 -17.68
CA ILE A 251 -31.39 -29.77 -18.74
C ILE A 251 -31.10 -28.93 -19.99
N PRO A 252 -31.47 -29.42 -21.19
CA PRO A 252 -31.48 -28.58 -22.38
C PRO A 252 -32.39 -27.36 -22.21
N MET A 253 -32.13 -26.31 -23.00
CA MET A 253 -32.98 -25.12 -23.02
C MET A 253 -34.45 -25.51 -23.28
N PRO A 254 -35.41 -25.06 -22.46
CA PRO A 254 -36.82 -25.42 -22.58
C PRO A 254 -37.51 -24.60 -23.68
N GLN A 255 -36.93 -24.60 -24.89
CA GLN A 255 -37.42 -23.83 -26.03
C GLN A 255 -38.85 -24.25 -26.39
N GLY A 256 -39.75 -23.28 -26.56
CA GLY A 256 -41.14 -23.53 -26.93
C GLY A 256 -42.02 -24.14 -25.83
N LYS A 257 -41.47 -24.54 -24.67
CA LYS A 257 -42.28 -25.06 -23.55
C LYS A 257 -43.17 -23.98 -22.97
N LYS A 258 -44.43 -24.32 -22.73
CA LYS A 258 -45.38 -23.44 -22.02
C LYS A 258 -45.12 -23.48 -20.53
N VAL A 259 -44.76 -22.35 -19.94
CA VAL A 259 -44.39 -22.27 -18.52
C VAL A 259 -45.13 -21.16 -17.80
N VAL A 260 -45.41 -21.37 -16.52
CA VAL A 260 -45.80 -20.29 -15.60
C VAL A 260 -44.55 -19.77 -14.90
N ALA A 261 -44.27 -18.47 -15.04
CA ALA A 261 -43.14 -17.85 -14.37
C ALA A 261 -43.56 -17.31 -12.99
N PHE A 262 -42.71 -17.49 -11.99
CA PHE A 262 -42.85 -16.77 -10.73
C PHE A 262 -41.50 -16.22 -10.26
N SER A 263 -41.51 -15.05 -9.62
CA SER A 263 -40.27 -14.46 -9.10
C SER A 263 -40.49 -13.52 -7.91
N ALA A 264 -39.50 -13.48 -7.02
CA ALA A 264 -39.41 -12.58 -5.87
C ALA A 264 -38.09 -11.78 -5.93
N ILE A 265 -37.88 -11.09 -7.06
CA ILE A 265 -36.69 -10.28 -7.34
C ILE A 265 -37.02 -8.79 -7.53
N GLY A 266 -36.01 -7.94 -7.42
CA GLY A 266 -36.15 -6.49 -7.59
C GLY A 266 -36.52 -6.01 -9.00
N SER A 267 -36.35 -6.84 -10.05
CA SER A 267 -36.76 -6.53 -11.43
C SER A 267 -37.38 -7.75 -12.14
N PRO A 268 -38.67 -8.06 -11.88
CA PRO A 268 -39.37 -9.17 -12.55
C PRO A 268 -39.41 -9.02 -14.07
N GLN A 269 -39.51 -7.78 -14.57
CA GLN A 269 -39.55 -7.50 -16.00
C GLN A 269 -38.27 -7.97 -16.72
N SER A 270 -37.09 -7.73 -16.13
CA SER A 270 -35.83 -8.20 -16.71
C SER A 270 -35.75 -9.72 -16.78
N PHE A 271 -36.33 -10.43 -15.81
CA PHE A 271 -36.42 -11.90 -15.86
C PHE A 271 -37.32 -12.37 -17.01
N MET A 272 -38.49 -11.75 -17.17
CA MET A 272 -39.40 -12.05 -18.28
C MET A 272 -38.77 -11.78 -19.65
N GLU A 273 -38.06 -10.67 -19.80
CA GLU A 273 -37.31 -10.33 -21.03
C GLU A 273 -36.24 -11.39 -21.33
N SER A 274 -35.46 -11.83 -20.34
CA SER A 274 -34.47 -12.90 -20.53
C SER A 274 -35.10 -14.24 -20.92
N LEU A 275 -36.28 -14.58 -20.38
CA LEU A 275 -37.02 -15.79 -20.79
C LEU A 275 -37.48 -15.70 -22.25
N LYS A 276 -37.96 -14.52 -22.66
CA LYS A 276 -38.41 -14.25 -24.03
C LYS A 276 -37.25 -14.32 -25.03
N GLU A 277 -36.08 -13.78 -24.68
CA GLU A 277 -34.86 -13.89 -25.49
C GLU A 277 -34.44 -15.35 -25.74
N GLN A 278 -34.66 -16.23 -24.76
CA GLN A 278 -34.43 -17.67 -24.87
C GLN A 278 -35.59 -18.44 -25.52
N GLN A 279 -36.58 -17.73 -26.07
CA GLN A 279 -37.76 -18.31 -26.73
C GLN A 279 -38.55 -19.29 -25.84
N VAL A 280 -38.60 -19.00 -24.54
CA VAL A 280 -39.44 -19.72 -23.58
C VAL A 280 -40.85 -19.15 -23.63
N SER A 281 -41.87 -20.00 -23.79
CA SER A 281 -43.26 -19.57 -23.90
C SER A 281 -43.86 -19.37 -22.50
N VAL A 282 -43.71 -18.17 -21.94
CA VAL A 282 -44.33 -17.84 -20.65
C VAL A 282 -45.80 -17.52 -20.86
N ILE A 283 -46.69 -18.34 -20.32
CA ILE A 283 -48.15 -18.20 -20.50
C ILE A 283 -48.80 -17.38 -19.38
N GLU A 284 -48.23 -17.40 -18.17
CA GLU A 284 -48.70 -16.65 -17.00
C GLU A 284 -47.49 -16.22 -16.15
N GLU A 285 -47.63 -15.10 -15.44
CA GLU A 285 -46.60 -14.57 -14.53
C GLU A 285 -47.17 -14.27 -13.14
N VAL A 286 -46.51 -14.79 -12.10
CA VAL A 286 -46.84 -14.51 -10.69
C VAL A 286 -45.70 -13.73 -10.03
N ARG A 287 -45.99 -12.48 -9.64
CA ARG A 287 -45.00 -11.58 -9.03
C ARG A 287 -45.14 -11.55 -7.51
N PHE A 288 -44.04 -11.84 -6.82
CA PHE A 288 -43.93 -11.71 -5.37
C PHE A 288 -43.04 -10.52 -5.00
N LYS A 289 -43.10 -10.10 -3.74
CA LYS A 289 -42.22 -9.03 -3.21
C LYS A 289 -40.76 -9.49 -3.25
N ASP A 290 -39.81 -8.58 -3.50
CA ASP A 290 -38.38 -8.95 -3.44
C ASP A 290 -38.03 -9.55 -2.07
N HIS A 291 -37.25 -10.63 -2.08
CA HIS A 291 -36.94 -11.47 -0.91
C HIS A 291 -38.15 -12.17 -0.25
N HIS A 292 -39.27 -12.35 -0.97
CA HIS A 292 -40.43 -13.10 -0.46
C HIS A 292 -40.02 -14.52 -0.05
N ARG A 293 -40.55 -14.97 1.10
CA ARG A 293 -40.42 -16.36 1.56
C ARG A 293 -41.68 -17.09 1.15
N TYR A 294 -41.52 -18.08 0.28
CA TYR A 294 -42.65 -18.82 -0.25
C TYR A 294 -43.25 -19.71 0.84
N GLY A 295 -44.55 -19.54 1.10
CA GLY A 295 -45.33 -20.44 1.92
C GLY A 295 -45.92 -21.59 1.11
N PRO A 296 -46.43 -22.66 1.77
CA PRO A 296 -47.12 -23.75 1.09
C PRO A 296 -48.30 -23.27 0.21
N ASN A 297 -49.05 -22.26 0.66
CA ASN A 297 -50.19 -21.70 -0.07
C ASN A 297 -49.78 -20.92 -1.33
N ASP A 298 -48.63 -20.23 -1.30
CA ASP A 298 -48.10 -19.52 -2.47
C ASP A 298 -47.79 -20.53 -3.58
N LEU A 299 -47.09 -21.60 -3.21
CA LEU A 299 -46.65 -22.65 -4.14
C LEU A 299 -47.82 -23.49 -4.64
N ALA A 300 -48.82 -23.75 -3.79
CA ALA A 300 -50.07 -24.39 -4.20
C ALA A 300 -50.83 -23.54 -5.23
N SER A 301 -50.88 -22.22 -5.03
CA SER A 301 -51.52 -21.28 -5.98
C SER A 301 -50.81 -21.26 -7.33
N VAL A 302 -49.46 -21.16 -7.33
CA VAL A 302 -48.65 -21.22 -8.57
C VAL A 302 -48.84 -22.55 -9.30
N THR A 303 -48.90 -23.65 -8.54
CA THR A 303 -49.12 -25.00 -9.07
C THR A 303 -50.51 -25.15 -9.69
N ALA A 304 -51.55 -24.62 -9.03
CA ALA A 304 -52.92 -24.65 -9.53
C ALA A 304 -53.06 -23.83 -10.82
N LEU A 305 -52.43 -22.65 -10.88
CA LEU A 305 -52.39 -21.82 -12.07
C LEU A 305 -51.68 -22.52 -13.24
N ALA A 306 -50.55 -23.17 -12.97
CA ALA A 306 -49.84 -23.96 -13.98
C ALA A 306 -50.72 -25.08 -14.57
N ARG A 307 -51.52 -25.76 -13.73
CA ARG A 307 -52.49 -26.78 -14.19
C ARG A 307 -53.59 -26.18 -15.04
N SER A 308 -54.26 -25.13 -14.55
CA SER A 308 -55.41 -24.54 -15.24
C SER A 308 -55.05 -23.91 -16.58
N SER A 309 -53.82 -23.38 -16.71
CA SER A 309 -53.34 -22.74 -17.94
C SER A 309 -52.69 -23.73 -18.92
N GLY A 310 -52.62 -25.03 -18.59
CA GLY A 310 -52.01 -26.04 -19.45
C GLY A 310 -50.49 -25.89 -19.60
N ALA A 311 -49.80 -25.43 -18.55
CA ALA A 311 -48.36 -25.31 -18.54
C ALA A 311 -47.68 -26.68 -18.42
N GLU A 312 -46.54 -26.83 -19.11
CA GLU A 312 -45.67 -28.00 -19.06
C GLU A 312 -44.66 -27.94 -17.90
N GLY A 313 -44.56 -26.78 -17.23
CA GLY A 313 -43.69 -26.57 -16.09
C GLY A 313 -43.85 -25.19 -15.46
N VAL A 314 -43.14 -24.98 -14.36
CA VAL A 314 -43.02 -23.68 -13.69
C VAL A 314 -41.58 -23.20 -13.79
N VAL A 315 -41.36 -21.91 -13.95
CA VAL A 315 -40.02 -21.32 -14.04
C VAL A 315 -39.83 -20.25 -12.97
N CYS A 316 -38.70 -20.26 -12.28
CA CYS A 316 -38.35 -19.22 -11.31
C CYS A 316 -36.87 -18.84 -11.41
N THR A 317 -36.48 -17.74 -10.75
CA THR A 317 -35.07 -17.36 -10.71
C THR A 317 -34.31 -18.28 -9.75
N GLU A 318 -32.99 -18.35 -9.89
CA GLU A 318 -32.18 -19.12 -8.95
C GLU A 318 -32.29 -18.60 -7.51
N LYS A 319 -32.41 -17.26 -7.34
CA LYS A 319 -32.56 -16.63 -6.02
C LYS A 319 -33.83 -17.13 -5.31
N ASP A 320 -34.91 -17.35 -6.08
CA ASP A 320 -36.20 -17.81 -5.55
C ASP A 320 -36.12 -19.23 -5.00
N VAL A 321 -35.32 -20.10 -5.62
CA VAL A 321 -35.11 -21.49 -5.15
C VAL A 321 -34.62 -21.52 -3.72
N TYR A 322 -33.72 -20.62 -3.34
CA TYR A 322 -33.20 -20.55 -1.98
C TYR A 322 -34.22 -20.05 -0.95
N ASN A 323 -35.32 -19.44 -1.40
CA ASN A 323 -36.41 -18.97 -0.55
C ASN A 323 -37.60 -19.95 -0.50
N LEU A 324 -37.51 -21.09 -1.20
CA LEU A 324 -38.49 -22.17 -1.11
C LEU A 324 -38.44 -22.85 0.26
N PRO A 325 -39.56 -23.42 0.74
CA PRO A 325 -39.59 -24.19 1.97
C PRO A 325 -38.60 -25.37 1.93
N PRO A 326 -37.90 -25.67 3.05
CA PRO A 326 -37.07 -26.86 3.13
C PRO A 326 -37.87 -28.12 2.81
N ARG A 327 -37.31 -29.01 1.99
CA ARG A 327 -37.94 -30.29 1.55
C ARG A 327 -39.19 -30.14 0.69
N TRP A 328 -39.52 -28.93 0.22
CA TRP A 328 -40.55 -28.80 -0.80
C TRP A 328 -40.08 -29.45 -2.10
N VAL A 329 -40.88 -30.38 -2.59
CA VAL A 329 -40.68 -31.04 -3.89
C VAL A 329 -41.70 -30.45 -4.85
N PRO A 330 -41.27 -29.88 -5.98
CA PRO A 330 -42.21 -29.28 -6.91
C PRO A 330 -43.07 -30.38 -7.55
N PRO A 331 -44.41 -30.24 -7.54
CA PRO A 331 -45.33 -31.18 -8.18
C PRO A 331 -45.34 -31.07 -9.72
N PHE A 332 -44.56 -30.14 -10.27
CA PHE A 332 -44.30 -29.89 -11.69
C PHE A 332 -42.80 -29.78 -11.94
N PRO A 333 -42.31 -29.92 -13.18
CA PRO A 333 -40.94 -29.54 -13.51
C PRO A 333 -40.69 -28.07 -13.13
N LEU A 334 -39.83 -27.84 -12.12
CA LEU A 334 -39.34 -26.50 -11.78
C LEU A 334 -38.08 -26.21 -12.57
N LEU A 335 -38.20 -25.32 -13.54
CA LEU A 335 -37.12 -24.89 -14.43
C LEU A 335 -36.45 -23.65 -13.83
N VAL A 336 -35.13 -23.62 -13.86
CA VAL A 336 -34.32 -22.57 -13.23
C VAL A 336 -33.20 -22.18 -14.19
N PRO A 337 -33.22 -20.98 -14.79
CA PRO A 337 -32.11 -20.48 -15.58
C PRO A 337 -30.97 -20.03 -14.65
N PHE A 338 -29.76 -20.49 -14.94
CA PHE A 338 -28.54 -20.06 -14.26
C PHE A 338 -27.89 -18.94 -15.06
N LEU A 339 -27.78 -17.79 -14.41
CA LEU A 339 -27.22 -16.58 -14.99
C LEU A 339 -25.72 -16.48 -14.68
N GLU A 340 -24.91 -16.21 -15.70
CA GLU A 340 -23.51 -15.82 -15.54
C GLU A 340 -23.29 -14.41 -16.08
N THR A 341 -22.33 -13.71 -15.47
CA THR A 341 -21.90 -12.40 -15.95
C THR A 341 -20.72 -12.58 -16.90
N GLU A 342 -20.79 -11.91 -18.03
CA GLU A 342 -19.71 -11.78 -19.01
C GLU A 342 -19.33 -10.31 -19.13
N VAL A 343 -18.06 -10.04 -19.45
CA VAL A 343 -17.54 -8.68 -19.67
C VAL A 343 -17.04 -8.59 -21.11
N ASP A 344 -17.26 -7.44 -21.74
CA ASP A 344 -16.68 -7.18 -23.06
C ASP A 344 -15.15 -7.15 -22.99
N GLU A 345 -14.50 -7.51 -24.11
CA GLU A 345 -13.03 -7.52 -24.19
C GLU A 345 -12.37 -8.21 -22.99
N GLU A 346 -12.85 -9.41 -22.63
CA GLU A 346 -12.46 -10.12 -21.39
C GLU A 346 -10.94 -10.16 -21.17
N GLY A 347 -10.15 -10.39 -22.22
CA GLY A 347 -8.68 -10.35 -22.15
C GLY A 347 -8.13 -9.00 -21.67
N ARG A 348 -8.68 -7.87 -22.16
CA ARG A 348 -8.31 -6.51 -21.70
C ARG A 348 -8.70 -6.30 -20.25
N PHE A 349 -9.85 -6.81 -19.82
CA PHE A 349 -10.31 -6.72 -18.43
C PHE A 349 -9.33 -7.42 -17.47
N TRP A 350 -8.97 -8.67 -17.77
CA TRP A 350 -8.02 -9.44 -16.96
C TRP A 350 -6.60 -8.88 -17.02
N ASP A 351 -6.15 -8.39 -18.17
CA ASP A 351 -4.85 -7.74 -18.33
C ASP A 351 -4.76 -6.49 -17.44
N LEU A 352 -5.75 -5.59 -17.51
CA LEU A 352 -5.79 -4.38 -16.69
C LEU A 352 -5.87 -4.71 -15.19
N MET A 353 -6.70 -5.67 -14.81
CA MET A 353 -6.81 -6.08 -13.41
C MET A 353 -5.49 -6.68 -12.89
N THR A 354 -4.82 -7.50 -13.69
CA THR A 354 -3.52 -8.07 -13.36
C THR A 354 -2.47 -6.97 -13.18
N ASP A 355 -2.40 -6.03 -14.12
CA ASP A 355 -1.45 -4.91 -14.05
C ASP A 355 -1.73 -4.00 -12.84
N THR A 356 -3.00 -3.79 -12.48
CA THR A 356 -3.41 -3.03 -11.29
C THR A 356 -3.08 -3.77 -9.98
N LEU A 357 -3.11 -5.10 -9.99
CA LEU A 357 -2.74 -5.93 -8.82
C LEU A 357 -1.23 -5.97 -8.56
N ARG A 358 -0.40 -5.45 -9.47
CA ARG A 358 1.05 -5.37 -9.27
C ARG A 358 1.35 -4.52 -8.03
N PRO A 359 2.04 -5.05 -7.00
CA PRO A 359 2.33 -4.27 -5.80
C PRO A 359 3.26 -3.12 -6.12
N HIS A 360 2.86 -1.89 -5.80
CA HIS A 360 3.71 -0.72 -5.91
C HIS A 360 4.09 -0.20 -4.52
N ILE A 361 5.35 -0.38 -4.13
CA ILE A 361 5.87 0.01 -2.82
C ILE A 361 6.78 1.22 -2.98
N VAL A 362 6.54 2.25 -2.17
CA VAL A 362 7.33 3.48 -2.16
C VAL A 362 8.16 3.55 -0.88
N VAL A 363 9.47 3.72 -1.04
CA VAL A 363 10.40 4.01 0.04
C VAL A 363 10.79 5.49 -0.05
N ALA A 364 10.39 6.27 0.94
CA ALA A 364 10.64 7.71 1.00
C ALA A 364 11.73 8.04 2.01
N SER A 365 12.51 9.09 1.73
CA SER A 365 13.61 9.56 2.59
C SER A 365 13.68 11.09 2.58
N ASN A 366 14.34 11.72 3.55
CA ASN A 366 14.43 13.19 3.63
C ASN A 366 15.80 13.77 3.99
N GLY A 367 16.88 13.02 3.75
CA GLY A 367 18.25 13.45 3.97
C GLY A 367 19.26 12.50 3.33
N TYR A 368 20.51 12.93 3.16
CA TYR A 368 21.54 12.12 2.48
C TYR A 368 21.89 10.81 3.21
N GLY A 369 21.91 10.81 4.55
CA GLY A 369 22.14 9.58 5.32
C GLY A 369 20.94 8.65 5.25
N GLU A 370 19.74 9.23 5.32
CA GLU A 370 18.46 8.56 5.14
C GLU A 370 18.33 7.95 3.75
N ASP A 371 18.78 8.63 2.70
CA ASP A 371 18.78 8.16 1.32
C ASP A 371 19.61 6.89 1.16
N ALA A 372 20.76 6.79 1.82
CA ALA A 372 21.60 5.58 1.79
C ALA A 372 20.90 4.39 2.46
N MET A 373 20.26 4.61 3.62
CA MET A 373 19.48 3.56 4.31
C MET A 373 18.23 3.17 3.52
N ALA A 374 17.56 4.15 2.92
CA ALA A 374 16.33 3.96 2.16
C ALA A 374 16.58 3.28 0.81
N SER A 375 17.68 3.61 0.13
CA SER A 375 18.08 2.95 -1.11
C SER A 375 18.48 1.48 -0.85
N LEU A 376 19.19 1.21 0.25
CA LEU A 376 19.50 -0.15 0.69
C LEU A 376 18.21 -0.93 1.01
N LEU A 377 17.29 -0.33 1.75
CA LEU A 377 15.99 -0.93 2.04
C LEU A 377 15.21 -1.24 0.75
N ALA A 378 15.17 -0.30 -0.19
CA ALA A 378 14.50 -0.49 -1.47
C ALA A 378 15.11 -1.63 -2.29
N GLN A 379 16.44 -1.76 -2.30
CA GLN A 379 17.13 -2.87 -2.96
C GLN A 379 16.82 -4.22 -2.30
N LYS A 380 16.83 -4.30 -0.96
CA LYS A 380 16.44 -5.51 -0.22
C LYS A 380 14.98 -5.89 -0.48
N LEU A 381 14.09 -4.90 -0.63
CA LEU A 381 12.70 -5.15 -1.05
C LEU A 381 12.63 -5.67 -2.49
N ALA A 382 13.37 -5.07 -3.42
CA ALA A 382 13.38 -5.48 -4.83
C ALA A 382 13.92 -6.90 -5.01
N SER A 383 14.92 -7.31 -4.23
CA SER A 383 15.46 -8.68 -4.27
C SER A 383 14.49 -9.70 -3.66
N ARG A 384 13.75 -9.33 -2.60
CA ARG A 384 12.77 -10.21 -1.96
C ARG A 384 11.43 -10.29 -2.69
N LEU A 385 11.05 -9.23 -3.40
CA LEU A 385 9.76 -9.08 -4.08
C LEU A 385 9.98 -8.74 -5.57
N PRO A 386 10.53 -9.67 -6.37
CA PRO A 386 11.02 -9.38 -7.72
C PRO A 386 9.93 -9.01 -8.73
N ASN A 387 8.66 -9.33 -8.46
CA ASN A 387 7.56 -8.98 -9.35
C ASN A 387 6.88 -7.66 -8.96
N SER A 388 7.21 -7.14 -7.78
CA SER A 388 6.71 -5.87 -7.27
C SER A 388 7.44 -4.68 -7.89
N GLN A 389 6.76 -3.55 -7.99
CA GLN A 389 7.36 -2.28 -8.35
C GLN A 389 7.84 -1.58 -7.08
N ILE A 390 9.14 -1.35 -6.97
CA ILE A 390 9.74 -0.58 -5.87
C ILE A 390 10.18 0.78 -6.40
N THR A 391 9.84 1.85 -5.71
CA THR A 391 10.19 3.22 -6.13
C THR A 391 10.73 4.04 -4.97
N GLY A 392 11.83 4.75 -5.21
CA GLY A 392 12.40 5.71 -4.28
C GLY A 392 11.68 7.07 -4.34
N PHE A 393 11.47 7.69 -3.18
CA PHE A 393 10.93 9.04 -3.06
C PHE A 393 11.85 9.86 -2.13
N PRO A 394 12.98 10.39 -2.62
CA PRO A 394 13.78 11.32 -1.84
C PRO A 394 13.06 12.66 -1.79
N LEU A 395 12.81 13.16 -0.60
CA LEU A 395 12.20 14.47 -0.41
C LEU A 395 13.18 15.61 -0.71
N VAL A 396 14.47 15.32 -0.56
CA VAL A 396 15.58 16.25 -0.77
C VAL A 396 16.62 15.57 -1.67
N GLY A 397 17.16 16.30 -2.65
CA GLY A 397 18.18 15.78 -3.57
C GLY A 397 17.60 15.07 -4.79
N LYS A 398 18.50 14.60 -5.67
CA LYS A 398 18.14 13.97 -6.97
C LYS A 398 17.91 12.46 -6.88
N GLY A 399 18.10 11.85 -5.71
CA GLY A 399 17.95 10.40 -5.54
C GLY A 399 19.11 9.58 -6.10
N GLU A 400 20.31 10.13 -6.18
CA GLU A 400 21.51 9.46 -6.71
C GLU A 400 21.80 8.12 -6.02
N GLN A 401 21.60 8.05 -4.69
CA GLN A 401 21.74 6.81 -3.91
C GLN A 401 20.76 5.71 -4.33
N TYR A 402 19.55 6.06 -4.75
CA TYR A 402 18.58 5.11 -5.30
C TYR A 402 19.01 4.65 -6.70
N ALA A 403 19.45 5.59 -7.54
CA ALA A 403 19.92 5.29 -8.90
C ALA A 403 21.15 4.36 -8.90
N GLN A 404 22.10 4.56 -7.99
CA GLN A 404 23.27 3.69 -7.80
C GLN A 404 22.89 2.24 -7.49
N ARG A 405 21.72 2.01 -6.88
CA ARG A 405 21.18 0.67 -6.59
C ARG A 405 20.13 0.21 -7.60
N SER A 406 20.06 0.86 -8.76
CA SER A 406 19.09 0.57 -9.84
C SER A 406 17.63 0.67 -9.40
N ILE A 407 17.34 1.50 -8.40
CA ILE A 407 15.97 1.75 -7.93
C ILE A 407 15.40 2.97 -8.67
N PRO A 408 14.26 2.84 -9.37
CA PRO A 408 13.64 3.97 -10.05
C PRO A 408 13.15 4.99 -9.03
N VAL A 409 13.28 6.26 -9.38
CA VAL A 409 12.95 7.39 -8.51
C VAL A 409 11.71 8.11 -9.04
N ALA A 410 10.79 8.48 -8.14
CA ALA A 410 9.57 9.17 -8.53
C ALA A 410 9.88 10.51 -9.23
N PRO A 411 9.16 10.85 -10.32
CA PRO A 411 9.44 12.06 -11.10
C PRO A 411 9.12 13.33 -10.30
N ALA A 412 9.97 14.35 -10.48
CA ALA A 412 10.01 15.66 -9.83
C ALA A 412 10.87 15.75 -8.57
N LEU A 413 12.17 15.93 -8.79
CA LEU A 413 13.13 16.25 -7.74
C LEU A 413 13.90 17.51 -8.10
N SER A 414 13.88 18.46 -7.19
CA SER A 414 14.62 19.71 -7.27
C SER A 414 15.43 19.86 -6.00
N VAL A 415 16.67 20.33 -6.15
CA VAL A 415 17.58 20.56 -5.03
C VAL A 415 17.08 21.78 -4.25
N THR A 416 16.77 21.62 -2.96
CA THR A 416 16.61 22.76 -2.04
C THR A 416 18.00 23.28 -1.65
N PRO A 417 18.26 24.60 -1.67
CA PRO A 417 19.60 25.16 -1.41
C PRO A 417 20.24 24.71 -0.09
N THR A 418 19.42 24.39 0.91
CA THR A 418 19.82 24.05 2.28
C THR A 418 20.09 22.55 2.53
N GLY A 419 19.84 21.68 1.54
CA GLY A 419 20.15 20.25 1.63
C GLY A 419 19.41 19.46 2.71
N GLY A 420 18.33 20.01 3.27
CA GLY A 420 17.47 19.38 4.27
C GLY A 420 16.21 20.22 4.53
N VAL A 421 15.13 19.59 5.02
CA VAL A 421 13.92 20.32 5.40
C VAL A 421 14.12 20.93 6.78
N VAL A 422 14.29 22.26 6.82
CA VAL A 422 14.27 23.12 8.01
C VAL A 422 15.43 22.86 8.99
N LYS A 423 16.54 23.62 8.83
CA LYS A 423 17.46 23.89 9.93
C LYS A 423 16.91 24.99 10.84
N TYR A 424 17.36 24.97 12.09
CA TYR A 424 16.85 25.59 13.32
C TYR A 424 16.68 27.13 13.37
N ARG A 425 16.49 27.84 12.26
CA ARG A 425 16.30 29.31 12.26
C ARG A 425 15.16 29.76 11.34
N PHE A 426 14.33 30.67 11.85
CA PHE A 426 13.22 31.28 11.10
C PHE A 426 13.70 32.03 9.85
N SER A 427 14.94 32.54 9.85
CA SER A 427 15.59 33.17 8.69
C SER A 427 15.78 32.23 7.51
N ASP A 428 16.09 30.95 7.76
CA ASP A 428 16.39 29.97 6.73
C ASP A 428 15.09 29.52 6.04
N LEU A 429 14.00 29.43 6.82
CA LEU A 429 12.64 29.20 6.31
C LEU A 429 12.18 30.34 5.39
N VAL A 430 12.47 31.61 5.72
CA VAL A 430 12.13 32.76 4.89
C VAL A 430 12.92 32.77 3.59
N THR A 431 14.21 32.41 3.63
CA THR A 431 15.07 32.28 2.45
C THR A 431 14.59 31.15 1.53
N ASP A 432 14.23 29.99 2.09
CA ASP A 432 13.71 28.86 1.33
C ASP A 432 12.32 29.15 0.72
N ILE A 433 11.45 29.89 1.42
CA ILE A 433 10.16 30.34 0.88
C ILE A 433 10.37 31.30 -0.30
N LYS A 434 11.30 32.25 -0.19
CA LYS A 434 11.67 33.17 -1.28
C LYS A 434 12.31 32.45 -2.47
N SER A 435 12.99 31.32 -2.24
CA SER A 435 13.57 30.49 -3.30
C SER A 435 12.60 29.45 -3.89
N GLY A 436 11.31 29.51 -3.57
CA GLY A 436 10.28 28.69 -4.22
C GLY A 436 9.80 27.44 -3.46
N LEU A 437 10.11 27.29 -2.17
CA LEU A 437 9.74 26.11 -1.33
C LEU A 437 8.25 25.71 -1.45
N LEU A 438 7.33 26.67 -1.49
CA LEU A 438 5.90 26.40 -1.65
C LEU A 438 5.57 25.72 -2.99
N GLY A 439 6.24 26.13 -4.06
CA GLY A 439 6.12 25.50 -5.39
C GLY A 439 6.68 24.07 -5.41
N HIS A 440 7.74 23.82 -4.64
CA HIS A 440 8.33 22.49 -4.46
C HIS A 440 7.41 21.54 -3.70
N ILE A 441 6.92 21.99 -2.55
CA ILE A 441 5.94 21.24 -1.74
C ILE A 441 4.69 20.92 -2.58
N LYS A 442 4.18 21.89 -3.36
CA LYS A 442 3.04 21.65 -4.27
C LYS A 442 3.35 20.63 -5.39
N ARG A 443 4.60 20.56 -5.88
CA ARG A 443 5.02 19.53 -6.84
C ARG A 443 5.09 18.15 -6.17
N GLN A 444 5.73 18.06 -5.02
CA GLN A 444 5.85 16.82 -4.25
C GLN A 444 4.47 16.27 -3.86
N TYR A 445 3.55 17.13 -3.41
CA TYR A 445 2.17 16.73 -3.16
C TYR A 445 1.43 16.25 -4.40
N ARG A 446 1.67 16.87 -5.57
CA ARG A 446 1.10 16.36 -6.82
C ARG A 446 1.60 14.95 -7.11
N VAL A 447 2.88 14.65 -6.91
CA VAL A 447 3.42 13.30 -7.12
C VAL A 447 2.76 12.28 -6.19
N TRP A 448 2.62 12.59 -4.90
CA TRP A 448 1.86 11.74 -3.97
C TRP A 448 0.40 11.56 -4.38
N ASP A 449 -0.25 12.62 -4.85
CA ASP A 449 -1.64 12.58 -5.28
C ASP A 449 -1.85 11.70 -6.52
N HIS A 450 -0.90 11.69 -7.46
CA HIS A 450 -0.94 10.79 -8.63
C HIS A 450 -0.73 9.32 -8.25
N MET A 451 0.04 9.06 -7.19
CA MET A 451 0.27 7.70 -6.68
C MET A 451 -0.85 7.20 -5.75
N LYS A 452 -1.77 8.08 -5.35
CA LYS A 452 -2.87 7.77 -4.43
C LYS A 452 -3.75 6.65 -4.97
N GLY A 453 -3.98 5.64 -4.14
CA GLY A 453 -4.78 4.47 -4.51
C GLY A 453 -4.01 3.40 -5.29
N HIS A 454 -2.85 3.75 -5.87
CA HIS A 454 -2.01 2.83 -6.64
C HIS A 454 -0.89 2.21 -5.78
N ILE A 455 -0.36 2.95 -4.82
CA ILE A 455 0.70 2.44 -3.93
C ILE A 455 0.16 1.67 -2.72
N ARG A 456 1.00 0.78 -2.19
CA ARG A 456 0.83 0.12 -0.90
C ARG A 456 1.31 1.02 0.25
N THR A 457 1.33 0.52 1.48
CA THR A 457 1.81 1.26 2.65
C THR A 457 3.21 1.84 2.40
N PRO A 458 3.40 3.17 2.38
CA PRO A 458 4.71 3.75 2.15
C PRO A 458 5.61 3.54 3.37
N ILE A 459 6.90 3.37 3.12
CA ILE A 459 7.93 3.34 4.16
C ILE A 459 8.66 4.67 4.16
N CYS A 460 8.70 5.34 5.31
CA CYS A 460 9.41 6.60 5.50
C CYS A 460 10.69 6.33 6.30
N VAL A 461 11.86 6.57 5.73
CA VAL A 461 13.16 6.50 6.41
C VAL A 461 13.61 7.92 6.71
N GLY A 462 13.54 8.32 7.98
CA GLY A 462 13.80 9.70 8.37
C GLY A 462 13.07 10.12 9.63
N ASP A 463 12.33 11.23 9.54
CA ASP A 463 11.67 11.86 10.68
C ASP A 463 10.13 11.91 10.57
N VAL A 464 9.51 12.55 11.57
CA VAL A 464 8.06 12.74 11.66
C VAL A 464 7.53 13.71 10.59
N TYR A 465 8.37 14.60 10.07
CA TYR A 465 7.97 15.51 8.97
C TYR A 465 7.76 14.71 7.68
N LEU A 466 8.71 13.85 7.31
CA LEU A 466 8.58 12.96 6.15
C LEU A 466 7.35 12.06 6.29
N PHE A 467 7.15 11.51 7.50
CA PHE A 467 5.97 10.71 7.83
C PHE A 467 4.66 11.49 7.58
N LEU A 468 4.57 12.74 8.06
CA LEU A 468 3.41 13.61 7.84
C LEU A 468 3.20 13.93 6.37
N HIS A 469 4.28 14.22 5.65
CA HIS A 469 4.26 14.53 4.24
C HIS A 469 3.69 13.36 3.41
N ALA A 470 4.16 12.14 3.67
CA ALA A 470 3.62 10.93 3.05
C ALA A 470 2.18 10.65 3.47
N LEU A 471 1.84 10.76 4.77
CA LEU A 471 0.47 10.54 5.26
C LEU A 471 -0.54 11.49 4.61
N TRP A 472 -0.21 12.78 4.54
CA TRP A 472 -1.08 13.80 3.94
C TRP A 472 -1.18 13.68 2.42
N GLY A 473 -0.10 13.24 1.77
CA GLY A 473 -0.03 13.08 0.32
C GLY A 473 -0.96 11.98 -0.21
N GLN A 474 -0.94 10.79 0.41
CA GLN A 474 -1.60 9.60 -0.14
C GLN A 474 -2.65 8.93 0.77
N GLY A 475 -2.65 9.23 2.08
CA GLY A 475 -3.72 8.86 3.01
C GLY A 475 -3.62 7.49 3.71
N LEU A 476 -2.83 6.54 3.23
CA LEU A 476 -2.53 5.28 3.95
C LEU A 476 -1.60 5.54 5.13
N SER A 477 -1.79 4.80 6.23
CA SER A 477 -0.91 4.85 7.41
C SER A 477 0.50 4.36 7.09
N PRO A 478 1.54 5.23 7.09
CA PRO A 478 2.92 4.84 6.75
C PRO A 478 3.58 3.98 7.82
N VAL A 479 4.63 3.27 7.42
CA VAL A 479 5.67 2.76 8.33
C VAL A 479 6.76 3.83 8.46
N LEU A 480 7.27 4.04 9.66
CA LEU A 480 8.39 4.96 9.92
C LEU A 480 9.62 4.18 10.39
N VAL A 481 10.75 4.36 9.72
CA VAL A 481 12.09 4.01 10.19
C VAL A 481 12.70 5.32 10.69
N ALA A 482 12.56 5.57 11.99
CA ALA A 482 12.97 6.79 12.66
C ALA A 482 14.48 6.81 12.92
N THR A 483 15.20 7.53 12.07
CA THR A 483 16.67 7.64 12.09
C THR A 483 17.17 8.95 12.69
N ALA A 484 16.34 10.00 12.65
CA ALA A 484 16.73 11.34 13.05
C ALA A 484 16.60 11.62 14.56
N LYS A 485 15.51 11.19 15.20
CA LYS A 485 15.24 11.47 16.63
C LYS A 485 15.68 10.36 17.55
N THR A 486 16.19 10.75 18.71
CA THR A 486 16.63 9.86 19.79
C THR A 486 16.49 10.55 21.15
N THR A 487 16.15 9.76 22.17
CA THR A 487 16.10 10.17 23.58
C THR A 487 17.44 10.67 24.11
N TYR A 488 18.57 10.23 23.54
CA TYR A 488 19.90 10.71 23.92
C TYR A 488 20.14 12.19 23.59
N LEU A 489 19.36 12.73 22.64
CA LEU A 489 19.36 14.14 22.34
C LEU A 489 18.12 14.81 22.92
N HIS A 490 16.98 14.58 22.28
CA HIS A 490 15.70 15.19 22.58
C HIS A 490 14.63 14.16 22.19
N GLY A 491 13.88 13.69 23.19
CA GLY A 491 12.78 12.75 22.97
C GLY A 491 11.66 13.31 22.08
N HIS A 492 10.74 12.44 21.68
CA HIS A 492 9.61 12.86 20.85
C HIS A 492 8.65 13.79 21.60
N TRP A 493 8.17 14.83 20.92
CA TRP A 493 7.19 15.76 21.50
C TRP A 493 5.84 15.08 21.72
N ARG A 494 5.03 15.56 22.66
CA ARG A 494 3.69 15.00 22.94
C ARG A 494 2.82 14.88 21.68
N ALA A 495 2.84 15.91 20.82
CA ALA A 495 2.11 15.92 19.56
C ALA A 495 2.62 14.84 18.57
N GLU A 496 3.93 14.63 18.50
CA GLU A 496 4.52 13.60 17.65
C GLU A 496 4.15 12.20 18.15
N ARG A 497 4.24 11.95 19.46
CA ARG A 497 3.85 10.67 20.05
C ARG A 497 2.38 10.39 19.80
N TYR A 498 1.50 11.39 19.94
CA TYR A 498 0.08 11.27 19.63
C TYR A 498 -0.16 10.94 18.15
N LEU A 499 0.54 11.63 17.25
CA LEU A 499 0.45 11.39 15.81
C LEU A 499 0.91 9.97 15.45
N LEU A 500 2.09 9.55 15.91
CA LEU A 500 2.64 8.22 15.63
C LEU A 500 1.73 7.12 16.20
N ARG A 501 1.22 7.30 17.43
CA ARG A 501 0.25 6.37 18.04
C ARG A 501 -1.01 6.22 17.21
N SER A 502 -1.55 7.32 16.69
CA SER A 502 -2.83 7.32 15.99
C SER A 502 -2.71 6.94 14.52
N ARG A 503 -1.57 7.20 13.88
CA ARG A 503 -1.42 7.12 12.42
C ARG A 503 -0.33 6.20 11.92
N ALA A 504 0.73 5.93 12.68
CA ALA A 504 1.78 5.05 12.20
C ALA A 504 1.28 3.61 12.17
N ARG A 505 1.67 2.88 11.14
CA ARG A 505 1.43 1.44 11.08
C ARG A 505 2.38 0.70 12.03
N LEU A 506 3.64 1.13 12.05
CA LEU A 506 4.71 0.68 12.93
C LEU A 506 5.88 1.69 12.87
N VAL A 507 6.63 1.81 13.96
CA VAL A 507 7.82 2.68 14.05
C VAL A 507 9.04 1.83 14.42
N TRP A 508 10.03 1.75 13.53
CA TRP A 508 11.37 1.33 13.92
C TRP A 508 12.14 2.53 14.42
N THR A 509 12.85 2.34 15.51
CA THR A 509 13.69 3.37 16.11
C THR A 509 15.15 2.99 15.92
N ARG A 510 16.02 4.00 15.98
CA ARG A 510 17.47 3.82 15.89
C ARG A 510 18.12 3.22 17.14
N ASP A 511 17.47 3.28 18.30
CA ASP A 511 18.00 2.81 19.58
C ASP A 511 16.88 2.27 20.51
N GLY A 512 17.28 1.44 21.48
CA GLY A 512 16.37 0.76 22.40
C GLY A 512 15.63 1.71 23.35
N GLU A 513 16.31 2.71 23.90
CA GLU A 513 15.71 3.71 24.81
C GLU A 513 14.58 4.48 24.12
N THR A 514 14.77 4.88 22.86
CA THR A 514 13.75 5.59 22.09
C THR A 514 12.57 4.68 21.76
N ALA A 515 12.79 3.39 21.49
CA ALA A 515 11.71 2.41 21.36
C ALA A 515 10.89 2.30 22.66
N TRP A 516 11.57 2.28 23.81
CA TRP A 516 10.93 2.19 25.12
C TRP A 516 10.12 3.45 25.45
N GLU A 517 10.64 4.65 25.19
CA GLU A 517 9.92 5.92 25.37
C GLU A 517 8.61 5.95 24.56
N LEU A 518 8.69 5.55 23.29
CA LEU A 518 7.55 5.52 22.38
C LEU A 518 6.52 4.47 22.80
N ARG A 519 6.96 3.25 23.15
CA ARG A 519 6.07 2.18 23.66
C ARG A 519 5.37 2.57 24.95
N SER A 520 6.06 3.23 25.86
CA SER A 520 5.48 3.78 27.10
C SER A 520 4.37 4.79 26.82
N SER A 521 4.42 5.45 25.66
CA SER A 521 3.37 6.35 25.16
C SER A 521 2.32 5.65 24.27
N LYS A 522 2.30 4.31 24.25
CA LYS A 522 1.43 3.45 23.43
C LYS A 522 1.65 3.57 21.91
N VAL A 523 2.78 4.11 21.46
CA VAL A 523 3.17 4.10 20.04
C VAL A 523 3.62 2.68 19.68
N PRO A 524 3.19 2.12 18.53
CA PRO A 524 3.69 0.83 18.07
C PRO A 524 5.15 1.01 17.61
N ALA A 525 6.10 0.87 18.54
CA ALA A 525 7.51 1.11 18.30
C ALA A 525 8.37 -0.13 18.63
N ARG A 526 9.44 -0.33 17.86
CA ARG A 526 10.41 -1.41 18.07
C ARG A 526 11.83 -1.00 17.74
N PHE A 527 12.77 -1.76 18.29
CA PHE A 527 14.20 -1.67 18.03
C PHE A 527 14.68 -3.09 17.72
N ASP A 528 15.11 -3.31 16.49
CA ASP A 528 15.56 -4.62 16.00
C ASP A 528 17.06 -4.59 15.59
N GLY A 529 17.73 -3.49 15.90
CA GLY A 529 19.02 -3.09 15.35
C GLY A 529 18.98 -1.62 14.98
N ASN A 530 20.14 -1.04 14.70
CA ASN A 530 20.25 0.34 14.27
C ASN A 530 20.34 0.40 12.74
N PRO A 531 19.41 1.10 12.06
CA PRO A 531 19.42 1.24 10.60
C PRO A 531 20.73 1.78 10.02
N ILE A 532 21.50 2.58 10.77
CA ILE A 532 22.80 3.07 10.34
C ILE A 532 23.81 1.92 10.23
N MET A 533 23.75 0.96 11.15
CA MET A 533 24.63 -0.21 11.16
C MET A 533 24.28 -1.21 10.04
N ASP A 534 23.10 -1.13 9.44
CA ASP A 534 22.76 -1.92 8.25
C ASP A 534 23.62 -1.56 7.02
N LEU A 535 24.14 -0.32 6.96
CA LEU A 535 25.05 0.13 5.89
C LEU A 535 26.41 -0.60 5.90
N VAL A 536 26.75 -1.26 7.01
CA VAL A 536 27.99 -2.05 7.17
C VAL A 536 27.89 -3.37 6.41
N GLY A 537 26.74 -4.05 6.50
CA GLY A 537 26.59 -5.45 6.05
C GLY A 537 26.58 -5.62 4.53
N ASP A 538 26.18 -4.59 3.79
CA ASP A 538 26.04 -4.62 2.33
C ASP A 538 27.34 -4.25 1.58
N ASN A 539 28.36 -3.87 2.35
CA ASN A 539 29.55 -3.17 1.87
C ASN A 539 30.84 -3.90 2.25
N ARG A 540 30.76 -5.16 2.69
CA ARG A 540 31.95 -5.94 3.03
C ARG A 540 32.53 -6.56 1.78
N SER A 541 33.63 -6.00 1.28
CA SER A 541 34.39 -6.64 0.22
C SER A 541 35.40 -7.65 0.75
N GLY A 542 35.71 -7.62 2.06
CA GLY A 542 36.57 -8.58 2.76
C GLY A 542 38.03 -8.59 2.29
N GLY A 543 38.40 -7.69 1.38
CA GLY A 543 39.71 -7.64 0.74
C GLY A 543 40.63 -6.52 1.24
N PHE A 544 40.16 -5.62 2.11
CA PHE A 544 40.99 -4.53 2.62
C PHE A 544 42.04 -5.06 3.60
N ARG A 545 43.31 -4.69 3.38
CA ARG A 545 44.42 -5.03 4.26
C ARG A 545 45.11 -3.76 4.72
N TRP A 546 45.22 -3.63 6.03
CA TRP A 546 45.97 -2.53 6.63
C TRP A 546 47.47 -2.72 6.46
N PRO A 547 48.22 -1.65 6.12
CA PRO A 547 49.67 -1.67 6.20
C PRO A 547 50.17 -1.86 7.66
N ASP A 548 51.43 -2.28 7.79
CA ASP A 548 52.05 -2.52 9.10
C ASP A 548 52.17 -1.24 9.95
N GLY A 549 51.85 -1.36 11.24
CA GLY A 549 51.96 -0.29 12.23
C GLY A 549 50.66 -0.07 13.00
N LYS A 550 50.62 0.99 13.82
CA LYS A 550 49.41 1.44 14.52
C LYS A 550 48.40 1.98 13.51
N ARG A 551 47.21 1.39 13.42
CA ARG A 551 46.26 1.61 12.32
C ARG A 551 45.33 2.79 12.59
N VAL A 552 45.54 3.89 11.88
CA VAL A 552 44.82 5.17 12.05
C VAL A 552 43.95 5.43 10.83
N LEU A 553 42.64 5.44 11.04
CA LEU A 553 41.65 5.75 10.01
C LEU A 553 41.39 7.26 9.98
N ILE A 554 41.22 7.81 8.78
CA ILE A 554 40.97 9.24 8.54
C ILE A 554 39.69 9.39 7.73
N LEU A 555 38.78 10.25 8.22
CA LEU A 555 37.52 10.55 7.52
C LEU A 555 37.33 12.06 7.37
N PRO A 556 37.70 12.66 6.22
CA PRO A 556 37.53 14.11 5.98
C PRO A 556 36.07 14.57 5.93
N GLY A 557 35.14 13.65 5.68
CA GLY A 557 33.73 13.96 5.47
C GLY A 557 33.34 13.86 4.00
N SER A 558 32.12 14.27 3.66
CA SER A 558 31.54 14.07 2.31
C SER A 558 30.96 15.34 1.69
N ARG A 559 31.20 16.51 2.31
CA ARG A 559 30.65 17.82 1.91
C ARG A 559 31.79 18.76 1.53
N ASP A 560 31.49 19.91 0.92
CA ASP A 560 32.53 20.89 0.52
C ASP A 560 33.50 21.29 1.63
N ARG A 561 33.06 21.29 2.89
CA ARG A 561 33.96 21.56 4.01
C ARG A 561 35.12 20.55 4.13
N ALA A 562 34.92 19.32 3.65
CA ALA A 562 35.93 18.27 3.62
C ALA A 562 37.23 18.72 2.90
N TYR A 563 37.13 19.62 1.91
CA TYR A 563 38.31 20.16 1.22
C TYR A 563 39.20 21.00 2.16
N CYS A 564 38.60 21.75 3.10
CA CYS A 564 39.35 22.51 4.10
C CYS A 564 39.81 21.60 5.25
N ASP A 565 38.90 20.73 5.69
CA ASP A 565 39.08 19.85 6.85
C ASP A 565 40.15 18.77 6.59
N PHE A 566 40.37 18.35 5.34
CA PHE A 566 41.36 17.31 5.02
C PHE A 566 42.80 17.74 5.31
N ARG A 567 43.13 19.01 5.06
CA ARG A 567 44.45 19.55 5.39
C ARG A 567 44.76 19.43 6.88
N LEU A 568 43.80 19.82 7.73
CA LEU A 568 43.93 19.69 9.18
C LEU A 568 44.21 18.25 9.62
N LEU A 569 43.56 17.28 8.96
CA LEU A 569 43.78 15.86 9.23
C LEU A 569 45.19 15.42 8.79
N LEU A 570 45.65 15.82 7.62
CA LEU A 570 47.01 15.53 7.15
C LEU A 570 48.08 16.15 8.05
N ASP A 571 47.88 17.38 8.53
CA ASP A 571 48.80 18.01 9.47
C ASP A 571 48.89 17.21 10.79
N SER A 572 47.77 16.65 11.27
CA SER A 572 47.78 15.78 12.45
C SER A 572 48.52 14.45 12.20
N VAL A 573 48.45 13.91 10.98
CA VAL A 573 49.17 12.71 10.57
C VAL A 573 50.69 12.90 10.66
N LEU A 574 51.20 14.05 10.18
CA LEU A 574 52.64 14.36 10.26
C LEU A 574 53.13 14.37 11.71
N LEU A 575 52.35 14.96 12.62
CA LEU A 575 52.69 15.01 14.04
C LEU A 575 52.66 13.62 14.69
N MET A 576 51.72 12.75 14.30
CA MET A 576 51.66 11.37 14.79
C MET A 576 52.84 10.54 14.29
N ALA A 577 53.18 10.66 13.01
CA ALA A 577 54.27 9.90 12.38
C ALA A 577 55.65 10.20 12.99
N GLN A 578 55.83 11.38 13.58
CA GLN A 578 57.05 11.74 14.32
C GLN A 578 57.18 11.02 15.68
N LYS A 579 56.06 10.52 16.25
CA LYS A 579 56.02 9.96 17.60
C LYS A 579 55.95 8.43 17.62
N ASP A 580 55.27 7.84 16.65
CA ASP A 580 54.97 6.42 16.63
C ASP A 580 54.88 5.88 15.20
N ARG A 581 55.22 4.59 15.02
CA ARG A 581 55.06 3.90 13.73
C ARG A 581 53.57 3.64 13.46
N CYS A 582 52.94 4.56 12.74
CA CYS A 582 51.53 4.51 12.37
C CYS A 582 51.33 4.22 10.88
N SER A 583 50.24 3.53 10.55
CA SER A 583 49.71 3.37 9.21
C SER A 583 48.45 4.22 9.07
N PHE A 584 48.36 5.00 8.00
CA PHE A 584 47.28 5.95 7.78
C PHE A 584 46.48 5.60 6.55
N VAL A 585 45.16 5.52 6.70
CA VAL A 585 44.22 5.29 5.60
C VAL A 585 43.14 6.36 5.65
N ALA A 586 42.96 7.10 4.56
CA ALA A 586 41.88 8.05 4.40
C ALA A 586 40.80 7.50 3.48
N VAL A 587 39.56 7.40 3.98
CA VAL A 587 38.43 6.95 3.15
C VAL A 587 37.78 8.15 2.46
N MET A 588 37.79 8.13 1.14
CA MET A 588 37.32 9.22 0.30
C MET A 588 35.87 9.00 -0.10
N ALA A 589 35.01 9.96 0.23
CA ALA A 589 33.61 9.91 -0.19
C ALA A 589 33.51 10.11 -1.72
N PRO A 590 32.63 9.36 -2.43
CA PRO A 590 32.47 9.48 -3.88
C PRO A 590 32.01 10.86 -4.36
N THR A 591 31.49 11.69 -3.45
CA THR A 591 31.04 13.05 -3.73
C THR A 591 32.17 14.09 -3.74
N LEU A 592 33.39 13.70 -3.37
CA LEU A 592 34.55 14.59 -3.36
C LEU A 592 35.36 14.45 -4.64
N ASP A 593 35.78 15.60 -5.17
CA ASP A 593 36.75 15.68 -6.26
C ASP A 593 38.16 15.55 -5.68
N LEU A 594 38.82 14.45 -6.00
CA LEU A 594 40.15 14.16 -5.48
C LEU A 594 41.17 15.23 -5.92
N LYS A 595 41.07 15.76 -7.13
CA LYS A 595 42.03 16.76 -7.62
C LYS A 595 41.96 18.04 -6.79
N ARG A 596 40.74 18.55 -6.60
CA ARG A 596 40.49 19.75 -5.77
C ARG A 596 40.98 19.57 -4.33
N LEU A 597 40.87 18.35 -3.80
CA LEU A 597 41.29 18.02 -2.45
C LEU A 597 42.83 17.99 -2.32
N VAL A 598 43.53 17.47 -3.33
CA VAL A 598 45.01 17.48 -3.39
C VAL A 598 45.54 18.90 -3.55
N GLU A 599 44.94 19.71 -4.43
CA GLU A 599 45.32 21.12 -4.63
C GLU A 599 45.24 21.97 -3.34
N GLY A 600 44.33 21.62 -2.43
CA GLY A 600 44.17 22.29 -1.13
C GLY A 600 45.21 21.91 -0.06
N CYS A 601 46.10 20.95 -0.34
CA CYS A 601 47.03 20.37 0.63
C CYS A 601 48.51 20.66 0.22
N PRO A 602 49.03 21.87 0.47
CA PRO A 602 50.42 22.19 0.15
C PRO A 602 51.38 21.27 0.93
N GLY A 603 52.48 20.85 0.29
CA GLY A 603 53.43 19.90 0.86
C GLY A 603 53.07 18.43 0.63
N TRP A 604 51.93 18.15 0.00
CA TRP A 604 51.51 16.80 -0.34
C TRP A 604 51.33 16.60 -1.84
N LYS A 605 51.59 15.37 -2.31
CA LYS A 605 51.36 14.95 -3.69
C LYS A 605 50.64 13.61 -3.72
N GLU A 606 49.67 13.47 -4.61
CA GLU A 606 49.00 12.20 -4.86
C GLU A 606 49.78 11.37 -5.89
N MET A 607 50.02 10.10 -5.56
CA MET A 607 50.72 9.12 -6.39
C MET A 607 50.06 7.74 -6.19
N ASP A 608 49.49 7.18 -7.26
CA ASP A 608 48.90 5.84 -7.32
C ASP A 608 47.96 5.50 -6.15
N GLY A 609 47.01 6.39 -5.87
CA GLY A 609 46.00 6.21 -4.82
C GLY A 609 46.54 6.47 -3.41
N THR A 610 47.63 7.23 -3.29
CA THR A 610 48.30 7.50 -2.02
C THR A 610 48.76 8.95 -1.94
N MET A 611 48.57 9.59 -0.79
CA MET A 611 49.13 10.91 -0.51
C MET A 611 50.51 10.76 0.11
N VAL A 612 51.52 11.33 -0.53
CA VAL A 612 52.91 11.34 -0.08
C VAL A 612 53.31 12.76 0.28
N HIS A 613 53.91 12.94 1.45
CA HIS A 613 54.44 14.24 1.85
C HIS A 613 55.79 14.50 1.14
N LEU A 614 56.01 15.72 0.65
CA LEU A 614 57.19 16.04 -0.18
C LEU A 614 58.50 16.03 0.61
N ASP A 615 58.46 16.46 1.87
CA ASP A 615 59.66 16.61 2.71
C ASP A 615 59.84 15.49 3.74
N THR A 616 58.96 14.49 3.78
CA THR A 616 59.01 13.40 4.77
C THR A 616 58.68 12.06 4.13
N SER A 617 58.98 10.94 4.80
CA SER A 617 58.59 9.60 4.35
C SER A 617 57.15 9.21 4.73
N VAL A 618 56.32 10.19 5.11
CA VAL A 618 54.95 9.94 5.58
C VAL A 618 54.01 9.75 4.39
N VAL A 619 53.19 8.71 4.51
CA VAL A 619 52.32 8.21 3.44
C VAL A 619 50.92 7.96 4.00
N VAL A 620 49.90 8.40 3.28
CA VAL A 620 48.47 8.15 3.60
C VAL A 620 47.80 7.47 2.43
N SER A 621 47.36 6.22 2.61
CA SER A 621 46.64 5.49 1.56
C SER A 621 45.23 6.06 1.39
N LEU A 622 44.86 6.36 0.15
CA LEU A 622 43.51 6.82 -0.19
C LEU A 622 42.66 5.63 -0.58
N TYR A 623 41.60 5.38 0.19
CA TYR A 623 40.67 4.30 -0.07
C TYR A 623 39.31 4.84 -0.52
N THR A 624 38.84 4.41 -1.68
CA THR A 624 37.54 4.82 -2.24
C THR A 624 36.43 3.79 -2.03
N GLY A 625 36.77 2.66 -1.40
CA GLY A 625 35.80 1.62 -1.06
C GLY A 625 35.03 1.92 0.24
N PRO A 626 34.25 0.95 0.73
CA PRO A 626 33.34 1.20 1.84
C PRO A 626 34.05 1.46 3.17
N VAL A 627 33.59 2.48 3.90
CA VAL A 627 34.16 2.88 5.20
C VAL A 627 34.25 1.70 6.18
N ALA A 628 33.29 0.79 6.14
CA ALA A 628 33.27 -0.39 7.00
C ALA A 628 34.49 -1.29 6.84
N ASP A 629 34.98 -1.48 5.60
CA ASP A 629 36.14 -2.34 5.31
C ASP A 629 37.42 -1.78 5.93
N ALA A 630 37.64 -0.46 5.82
CA ALA A 630 38.78 0.20 6.43
C ALA A 630 38.63 0.32 7.96
N ALA A 631 37.42 0.56 8.45
CA ALA A 631 37.14 0.59 9.89
C ALA A 631 37.38 -0.76 10.57
N GLU A 632 37.16 -1.87 9.86
CA GLU A 632 37.48 -3.21 10.33
C GLU A 632 39.01 -3.36 10.44
N GLY A 633 39.52 -3.28 11.67
CA GLY A 633 40.95 -3.33 11.98
C GLY A 633 41.56 -1.99 12.40
N ALA A 634 40.90 -0.86 12.13
CA ALA A 634 41.36 0.44 12.63
C ALA A 634 41.43 0.45 14.17
N GLN A 635 42.51 1.01 14.73
CA GLN A 635 42.68 1.14 16.18
C GLN A 635 42.17 2.48 16.71
N VAL A 636 42.18 3.51 15.87
CA VAL A 636 41.59 4.82 16.16
C VAL A 636 41.15 5.48 14.86
N LEU A 637 40.06 6.25 14.93
CA LEU A 637 39.57 7.09 13.85
C LEU A 637 39.80 8.57 14.21
N ILE A 638 40.41 9.33 13.30
CA ILE A 638 40.35 10.79 13.30
C ILE A 638 39.32 11.22 12.25
N GLY A 639 38.11 11.57 12.71
CA GLY A 639 36.94 11.62 11.84
C GLY A 639 36.13 12.90 11.97
N LEU A 640 35.86 13.54 10.83
CA LEU A 640 35.01 14.73 10.72
C LEU A 640 33.65 14.41 10.06
N GLY A 641 33.46 13.20 9.52
CA GLY A 641 32.21 12.73 8.91
C GLY A 641 31.11 12.26 9.90
N GLY A 642 29.89 12.81 9.82
CA GLY A 642 28.82 12.53 10.79
C GLY A 642 28.33 11.07 10.87
N THR A 643 27.83 10.52 9.76
CA THR A 643 27.32 9.14 9.70
C THR A 643 28.46 8.12 9.69
N ALA A 644 29.57 8.43 9.03
CA ALA A 644 30.73 7.56 8.95
C ALA A 644 31.39 7.35 10.33
N ASN A 645 31.52 8.41 11.15
CA ASN A 645 31.99 8.28 12.54
C ASN A 645 31.08 7.35 13.37
N GLN A 646 29.76 7.44 13.18
CA GLN A 646 28.80 6.56 13.85
C GLN A 646 28.99 5.09 13.44
N VAL A 647 29.22 4.82 12.16
CA VAL A 647 29.53 3.46 11.67
C VAL A 647 30.81 2.93 12.32
N CYS A 648 31.90 3.72 12.32
CA CYS A 648 33.17 3.31 12.93
C CYS A 648 33.04 3.07 14.44
N ALA A 649 32.36 3.96 15.17
CA ALA A 649 32.08 3.78 16.59
C ALA A 649 31.27 2.49 16.85
N GLY A 650 30.27 2.21 16.02
CA GLY A 650 29.47 0.98 16.11
C GLY A 650 30.27 -0.29 15.80
N LEU A 651 31.32 -0.20 14.97
CA LEU A 651 32.30 -1.27 14.76
C LEU A 651 33.30 -1.40 15.92
N GLY A 652 33.25 -0.48 16.89
CA GLY A 652 34.14 -0.44 18.05
C GLY A 652 35.46 0.26 17.80
N VAL A 653 35.54 1.11 16.76
CA VAL A 653 36.71 1.98 16.55
C VAL A 653 36.54 3.24 17.39
N PRO A 654 37.47 3.53 18.33
CA PRO A 654 37.50 4.79 19.07
C PRO A 654 37.55 6.00 18.14
N VAL A 655 36.73 7.02 18.40
CA VAL A 655 36.62 8.21 17.55
C VAL A 655 37.25 9.42 18.22
N VAL A 656 38.14 10.10 17.50
CA VAL A 656 38.67 11.42 17.85
C VAL A 656 38.17 12.42 16.82
N SER A 657 37.61 13.53 17.30
CA SER A 657 37.07 14.59 16.45
C SER A 657 37.28 15.97 17.08
N ILE A 658 36.97 17.02 16.32
CA ILE A 658 37.13 18.40 16.78
C ILE A 658 35.90 18.90 17.54
N LEU A 659 36.13 19.81 18.48
CA LEU A 659 35.12 20.50 19.23
C LEU A 659 34.40 21.51 18.34
N GLU A 660 33.24 21.10 17.84
CA GLU A 660 32.36 21.94 17.05
C GLU A 660 30.90 21.74 17.48
N LYS A 661 30.06 22.76 17.31
CA LYS A 661 28.61 22.69 17.58
C LYS A 661 27.93 21.45 17.01
N GLY A 662 28.24 21.05 15.78
CA GLY A 662 27.68 19.83 15.16
C GLY A 662 28.19 18.54 15.82
N LYS A 663 29.44 18.52 16.27
CA LYS A 663 30.09 17.38 16.92
C LYS A 663 29.68 17.21 18.38
N LEU A 664 29.34 18.28 19.09
CA LEU A 664 28.72 18.21 20.41
C LEU A 664 27.42 17.40 20.41
N VAL A 665 26.63 17.48 19.33
CA VAL A 665 25.42 16.67 19.15
C VAL A 665 25.78 15.21 18.89
N GLN A 666 26.80 14.97 18.06
CA GLN A 666 27.27 13.62 17.76
C GLN A 666 27.85 12.91 19.00
N GLN A 667 28.63 13.60 19.82
CA GLN A 667 29.19 13.05 21.04
C GLN A 667 28.10 12.63 22.04
N LYS A 668 26.97 13.33 22.11
CA LYS A 668 25.81 12.87 22.92
C LYS A 668 25.23 11.54 22.41
N LEU A 669 25.29 11.28 21.11
CA LEU A 669 24.86 10.01 20.51
C LEU A 669 25.87 8.89 20.80
N LEU A 670 27.16 9.20 20.68
CA LEU A 670 28.26 8.24 20.80
C LEU A 670 28.73 8.02 22.25
N GLY A 671 28.37 8.91 23.16
CA GLY A 671 28.83 8.90 24.54
C GLY A 671 30.35 9.00 24.61
N SER A 672 30.95 8.17 25.47
CA SER A 672 32.40 8.08 25.62
C SER A 672 33.13 7.45 24.43
N ALA A 673 32.43 7.02 23.37
CA ALA A 673 33.08 6.49 22.17
C ALA A 673 33.73 7.59 21.30
N GLU A 674 33.39 8.87 21.54
CA GLU A 674 33.97 10.01 20.84
C GLU A 674 34.64 11.01 21.80
N LEU A 675 35.92 11.27 21.55
CA LEU A 675 36.70 12.32 22.20
C LEU A 675 36.68 13.57 21.31
N LEU A 676 36.21 14.69 21.87
CA LEU A 676 36.25 15.99 21.21
C LEU A 676 37.41 16.81 21.76
N VAL A 677 38.22 17.34 20.85
CA VAL A 677 39.41 18.15 21.18
C VAL A 677 39.38 19.50 20.47
N PRO A 678 40.15 20.52 20.89
CA PRO A 678 40.21 21.78 20.15
C PRO A 678 40.57 21.55 18.66
N PRO A 679 40.11 22.41 17.74
CA PRO A 679 40.25 22.20 16.30
C PRO A 679 41.67 22.49 15.79
N THR A 680 42.68 21.81 16.34
CA THR A 680 44.09 21.92 15.95
C THR A 680 44.67 20.56 15.61
N ALA A 681 45.66 20.53 14.70
CA ALA A 681 46.35 19.30 14.33
C ALA A 681 47.05 18.64 15.52
N GLN A 682 47.61 19.46 16.42
CA GLN A 682 48.32 19.01 17.61
C GLN A 682 47.39 18.29 18.59
N ASP A 683 46.22 18.87 18.85
CA ASP A 683 45.24 18.28 19.76
C ASP A 683 44.67 16.96 19.21
N LEU A 684 44.40 16.90 17.89
CA LEU A 684 43.95 15.68 17.22
C LEU A 684 45.01 14.57 17.29
N ALA A 685 46.26 14.89 16.98
CA ALA A 685 47.37 13.94 17.03
C ALA A 685 47.60 13.42 18.45
N GLN A 686 47.63 14.31 19.45
CA GLN A 686 47.86 13.94 20.84
C GLN A 686 46.74 13.03 21.37
N ALA A 687 45.48 13.34 21.08
CA ALA A 687 44.36 12.50 21.51
C ALA A 687 44.36 11.14 20.81
N ALA A 688 44.63 11.09 19.51
CA ALA A 688 44.74 9.82 18.79
C ALA A 688 45.89 8.94 19.32
N LEU A 689 47.06 9.53 19.59
CA LEU A 689 48.18 8.82 20.22
C LEU A 689 47.85 8.33 21.63
N THR A 690 47.10 9.12 22.41
CA THR A 690 46.65 8.73 23.76
C THR A 690 45.73 7.50 23.69
N VAL A 691 44.79 7.48 22.74
CA VAL A 691 43.93 6.31 22.51
C VAL A 691 44.74 5.09 22.06
N LEU A 692 45.76 5.28 21.23
CA LEU A 692 46.63 4.20 20.77
C LEU A 692 47.55 3.64 21.86
N SER A 693 47.91 4.45 22.86
CA SER A 693 48.83 4.07 23.95
C SER A 693 48.13 3.59 25.21
N ASP A 694 46.84 3.87 25.38
CA ASP A 694 46.02 3.41 26.51
C ASP A 694 44.97 2.36 26.05
N PRO A 695 45.27 1.05 26.21
CA PRO A 695 44.34 -0.02 25.85
C PRO A 695 43.03 0.00 26.64
N VAL A 696 43.05 0.49 27.88
CA VAL A 696 41.86 0.54 28.74
C VAL A 696 40.90 1.61 28.23
N LEU A 697 41.43 2.79 27.89
CA LEU A 697 40.67 3.85 27.23
C LEU A 697 40.08 3.35 25.91
N ALA A 698 40.91 2.76 25.03
CA ALA A 698 40.45 2.26 23.73
C ALA A 698 39.34 1.21 23.87
N GLU A 699 39.49 0.24 24.77
CA GLU A 699 38.49 -0.80 25.05
C GLU A 699 37.17 -0.19 25.56
N ASN A 700 37.24 0.81 26.44
CA ASN A 700 36.06 1.50 26.98
C ASN A 700 35.32 2.30 25.90
N MET A 701 36.07 3.02 25.05
CA MET A 701 35.50 3.75 23.91
C MET A 701 34.84 2.78 22.92
N ALA A 702 35.50 1.66 22.61
CA ALA A 702 34.98 0.63 21.72
C ALA A 702 33.68 -0.01 22.26
N LYS A 703 33.63 -0.35 23.55
CA LYS A 703 32.43 -0.86 24.23
C LYS A 703 31.30 0.15 24.20
N ALA A 704 31.58 1.43 24.48
CA ALA A 704 30.59 2.49 24.43
C ALA A 704 30.00 2.65 23.03
N GLY A 705 30.83 2.62 21.99
CA GLY A 705 30.40 2.76 20.60
C GLY A 705 29.47 1.62 20.17
N ARG A 706 29.89 0.36 20.44
CA ARG A 706 29.07 -0.84 20.19
C ARG A 706 27.75 -0.81 20.96
N ALA A 707 27.76 -0.38 22.22
CA ALA A 707 26.56 -0.32 23.05
C ALA A 707 25.57 0.75 22.55
N ARG A 708 26.06 1.93 22.16
CA ARG A 708 25.24 3.05 21.68
C ARG A 708 24.63 2.80 20.31
N LEU A 709 25.40 2.21 19.40
CA LEU A 709 24.96 1.95 18.03
C LEU A 709 24.23 0.63 17.91
N GLY A 710 24.53 -0.35 18.78
CA GLY A 710 23.92 -1.67 18.72
C GLY A 710 24.31 -2.44 17.46
N ARG A 711 23.50 -3.45 17.13
CA ARG A 711 23.70 -4.35 15.98
C ARG A 711 22.99 -3.85 14.72
N SER A 712 23.39 -4.39 13.57
CA SER A 712 22.60 -4.32 12.33
C SER A 712 21.38 -5.26 12.38
N GLY A 713 20.54 -5.21 11.33
CA GLY A 713 19.39 -6.09 11.10
C GLY A 713 18.04 -5.37 11.08
N ALA A 714 18.00 -4.05 11.28
CA ALA A 714 16.73 -3.32 11.34
C ALA A 714 16.02 -3.32 9.99
N LEU A 715 16.76 -3.01 8.91
CA LEU A 715 16.19 -2.98 7.56
C LEU A 715 15.68 -4.37 7.12
N ASP A 716 16.37 -5.46 7.48
CA ASP A 716 15.88 -6.82 7.18
C ASP A 716 14.57 -7.14 7.90
N GLN A 717 14.41 -6.66 9.14
CA GLN A 717 13.14 -6.81 9.83
C GLN A 717 12.03 -5.95 9.21
N VAL A 718 12.35 -4.77 8.66
CA VAL A 718 11.38 -3.94 7.90
C VAL A 718 10.90 -4.68 6.65
N VAL A 719 11.82 -5.29 5.90
CA VAL A 719 11.50 -6.12 4.73
C VAL A 719 10.60 -7.29 5.12
N ARG A 720 10.99 -8.05 6.15
CA ARG A 720 10.21 -9.20 6.64
C ARG A 720 8.80 -8.81 7.08
N TYR A 721 8.66 -7.66 7.74
CA TYR A 721 7.36 -7.13 8.13
C TYR A 721 6.49 -6.79 6.92
N GLY A 722 7.05 -6.13 5.91
CA GLY A 722 6.34 -5.86 4.65
C GLY A 722 5.89 -7.15 3.95
N GLU A 723 6.81 -8.10 3.82
CA GLU A 723 6.57 -9.40 3.19
C GLU A 723 5.46 -10.19 3.89
N VAL A 724 5.53 -10.34 5.22
CA VAL A 724 4.69 -11.27 5.99
C VAL A 724 3.45 -10.59 6.57
N GLU A 725 3.62 -9.47 7.28
CA GLU A 725 2.57 -8.82 8.07
C GLU A 725 1.69 -7.91 7.20
N LEU A 726 2.31 -7.13 6.30
CA LEU A 726 1.57 -6.37 5.29
C LEU A 726 1.12 -7.25 4.13
N GLY A 727 1.69 -8.45 3.99
CA GLY A 727 1.29 -9.44 2.99
C GLY A 727 1.81 -9.11 1.59
N TRP A 728 2.89 -8.34 1.46
CA TRP A 728 3.47 -8.03 0.15
C TRP A 728 4.01 -9.27 -0.55
N GLY A 729 4.51 -10.28 0.18
CA GLY A 729 4.93 -11.55 -0.41
C GLY A 729 3.77 -12.30 -1.06
N VAL A 730 2.58 -12.26 -0.45
CA VAL A 730 1.37 -12.85 -1.03
C VAL A 730 0.95 -12.10 -2.29
N ARG A 731 1.04 -10.77 -2.30
CA ARG A 731 0.70 -9.98 -3.49
C ARG A 731 1.68 -10.19 -4.64
N ASP A 732 2.97 -10.30 -4.35
CA ASP A 732 4.01 -10.63 -5.34
C ASP A 732 3.74 -12.00 -5.97
N LEU A 733 3.42 -13.00 -5.14
CA LEU A 733 3.04 -14.34 -5.58
C LEU A 733 1.78 -14.34 -6.46
N VAL A 734 0.73 -13.63 -6.04
CA VAL A 734 -0.54 -13.51 -6.78
C VAL A 734 -0.30 -12.88 -8.14
N TYR A 735 0.42 -11.76 -8.18
CA TYR A 735 0.74 -11.08 -9.44
C TYR A 735 1.57 -11.98 -10.37
N ARG A 736 2.56 -12.70 -9.84
CA ARG A 736 3.35 -13.68 -10.61
C ARG A 736 2.46 -14.76 -11.25
N ARG A 737 1.53 -15.35 -10.48
CA ARG A 737 0.62 -16.38 -11.01
C ARG A 737 -0.30 -15.85 -12.09
N LEU A 738 -0.88 -14.67 -11.89
CA LEU A 738 -1.72 -14.02 -12.90
C LEU A 738 -0.94 -13.70 -14.18
N LYS A 739 0.31 -13.22 -14.04
CA LYS A 739 1.21 -12.95 -15.17
C LYS A 739 1.57 -14.24 -15.93
N SER A 740 1.81 -15.35 -15.23
CA SER A 740 2.05 -16.66 -15.86
C SER A 740 0.82 -17.16 -16.61
N ALA A 741 -0.36 -17.13 -15.99
CA ALA A 741 -1.61 -17.53 -16.64
C ALA A 741 -1.88 -16.71 -17.91
N ARG A 742 -1.61 -15.39 -17.87
CA ARG A 742 -1.71 -14.49 -19.04
C ARG A 742 -0.78 -14.92 -20.18
N ARG A 743 0.44 -15.38 -19.90
CA ARG A 743 1.38 -15.85 -20.93
C ARG A 743 0.94 -17.18 -21.55
N GLU A 744 0.47 -18.10 -20.72
CA GLU A 744 -0.09 -19.38 -21.16
C GLU A 744 -1.31 -19.17 -22.07
N GLU A 745 -2.22 -18.27 -21.71
CA GLU A 745 -3.38 -17.88 -22.53
C GLU A 745 -2.97 -17.26 -23.88
N LYS A 746 -1.80 -16.60 -23.96
CA LYS A 746 -1.25 -16.00 -25.18
C LYS A 746 -0.36 -16.96 -25.99
N GLY A 747 -0.15 -18.20 -25.54
CA GLY A 747 0.70 -19.18 -26.21
C GLY A 747 2.20 -18.86 -26.15
N GLU A 748 2.63 -17.94 -25.29
CA GLU A 748 4.04 -17.59 -25.08
C GLU A 748 4.68 -18.65 -24.17
N LYS A 749 5.47 -19.58 -24.73
CA LYS A 749 6.21 -20.57 -23.92
C LYS A 749 7.24 -19.88 -23.00
N LEU A 750 7.36 -20.41 -21.78
CA LEU A 750 8.21 -19.95 -20.67
C LEU A 750 9.69 -19.80 -21.02
#